data_AF-A0A5B9WDH3-F1
#
_entry.id   AF-A0A5B9WDH3-F1
#
_cell.length_a   1.000
_cell.length_b   1.000
_cell.length_c   1.000
_cell.angle_alpha   90.00
_cell.angle_beta   90.00
_cell.angle_gamma   90.00
#
_symmetry.space_group_name_H-M   'P 1'
#
loop_
_entity.id
_entity.type
_entity.pdbx_description
1 polymer ?
#
loop_
_entity_poly.entity_id
_entity_poly.type
_entity_poly.pdbx_seq_one_letter_code
_entity_poly.pdbx_strand_id
1 'polypeptide(L)'
;MNRGWFVGLLPLLLAAAPQQPQPDAPKPPAGVPASTNIRGQQYPRVHDDLRVTFRIKAPDAQKVVFGFFDAQRYPATKGEDEFWTATTEPQVPGFHYYRVFIDGAEVNDPSSETFYGTGKQTSGIEIPEKGVDYYLPKDVPHGEVRERWYHSSTTQDWRRIFVYTPPGYDADRETRYPVLYLQHGGGEDERGWPIQGHMSFILDNLLAERKAKPMIVVMEQGYARRPGDPPMPMGPPRPAPPAPAPNAAPGQGAAPAPAPAPNAGPPRFDFSRMFGAFEDVMVKDLIPMIDATYRTIPDRDHRAMAGLSMGGMQTFMIGMKHLDLFSSLGGFSGGGGGFGGGGFDPKTAHGGVMADADAFNKKMHVLWLGIGTTEPANMYRSVNEYHKALEKAGIKHVYYESPGTSHEWLTWRRCLHEFAPLLFASTPTPPSEPTGRRNGRPDFGRITLNPDDVAAFPEPPSGITDERSDVPHGKLEMISYESKSVGATRKMNVYTPPGYTTEKKYPVLYLLHGIGGDETEWNRFARPAHLFDNLIAEGKAVPMIVVMPNGRAQKNDRPEGNIYASAPAFAAFEQDLLKDVIPTIESRYSVQADREHRALAGLSMGGGQSLNFGLGHLDTFGWVGGFSSAPNTKPAKELLPDPSAAKEKLKLLWVACGNKDGLIRISQGVHAYLKENGVPHVWHVDGHAHDPTEWRNNLYWFAQKLFR
;
A
#
# COMPACT_ATOMS: atom_id res chain seq x y z
N MET A 1 35.12 -1.31 -86.29
CA MET A 1 33.94 -1.82 -87.04
C MET A 1 33.49 -3.13 -86.42
N ASN A 2 32.18 -3.24 -86.19
CA ASN A 2 31.38 -4.36 -85.65
C ASN A 2 32.04 -5.75 -85.54
N ARG A 3 31.69 -6.48 -84.46
CA ARG A 3 30.87 -7.71 -84.57
C ARG A 3 30.46 -8.29 -83.21
N GLY A 4 29.13 -8.37 -83.02
CA GLY A 4 28.45 -9.62 -82.66
C GLY A 4 28.39 -9.99 -81.18
N TRP A 5 27.20 -9.82 -80.60
CA TRP A 5 26.78 -10.24 -79.26
C TRP A 5 26.42 -11.74 -79.13
N PHE A 6 26.29 -12.13 -77.85
CA PHE A 6 25.31 -13.05 -77.22
C PHE A 6 25.79 -14.41 -76.67
N VAL A 7 25.89 -14.42 -75.32
CA VAL A 7 25.37 -15.35 -74.30
C VAL A 7 25.78 -16.83 -74.25
N GLY A 8 26.22 -17.22 -73.05
CA GLY A 8 26.17 -18.59 -72.52
C GLY A 8 26.85 -18.72 -71.15
N LEU A 9 26.07 -18.66 -70.07
CA LEU A 9 26.47 -18.97 -68.67
C LEU A 9 26.52 -20.48 -68.44
N LEU A 10 27.50 -20.99 -67.68
CA LEU A 10 27.37 -21.99 -66.59
C LEU A 10 28.75 -22.19 -65.89
N PRO A 11 28.82 -22.71 -64.64
CA PRO A 11 29.70 -22.21 -63.59
C PRO A 11 30.87 -23.15 -63.25
N LEU A 12 31.93 -22.58 -62.67
CA LEU A 12 33.04 -23.33 -62.08
C LEU A 12 32.93 -23.33 -60.55
N LEU A 13 32.75 -24.53 -60.00
CA LEU A 13 32.78 -24.88 -58.59
C LEU A 13 34.16 -24.60 -57.98
N LEU A 14 34.20 -23.85 -56.88
CA LEU A 14 35.34 -23.78 -55.96
C LEU A 14 34.90 -24.39 -54.63
N ALA A 15 35.51 -25.51 -54.27
CA ALA A 15 35.27 -26.21 -53.02
C ALA A 15 35.89 -25.41 -51.84
N ALA A 16 35.06 -25.09 -50.84
CA ALA A 16 35.51 -24.53 -49.58
C ALA A 16 35.96 -25.65 -48.62
N ALA A 17 37.11 -25.46 -47.97
CA ALA A 17 37.60 -26.35 -46.92
C ALA A 17 36.67 -26.30 -45.68
N PRO A 18 36.52 -27.41 -44.93
CA PRO A 18 35.67 -27.43 -43.75
C PRO A 18 36.26 -26.56 -42.62
N GLN A 19 35.48 -25.62 -42.11
CA GLN A 19 35.77 -24.89 -40.87
C GLN A 19 35.79 -25.89 -39.70
N GLN A 20 36.85 -25.84 -38.88
CA GLN A 20 36.86 -26.55 -37.60
C GLN A 20 35.73 -26.01 -36.71
N PRO A 21 34.98 -26.88 -36.00
CA PRO A 21 33.97 -26.42 -35.05
C PRO A 21 34.64 -25.60 -33.95
N GLN A 22 34.11 -24.40 -33.68
CA GLN A 22 34.47 -23.66 -32.48
C GLN A 22 34.20 -24.54 -31.26
N PRO A 23 35.07 -24.56 -30.24
CA PRO A 23 34.81 -25.30 -29.02
C PRO A 23 33.53 -24.77 -28.38
N ASP A 24 32.65 -25.70 -27.97
CA ASP A 24 31.41 -25.38 -27.27
C ASP A 24 31.71 -24.43 -26.10
N ALA A 25 30.99 -23.32 -26.04
CA ALA A 25 31.04 -22.43 -24.88
C ALA A 25 30.79 -23.26 -23.61
N PRO A 26 31.57 -23.08 -22.53
CA PRO A 26 31.39 -23.84 -21.30
C PRO A 26 29.93 -23.77 -20.86
N LYS A 27 29.30 -24.93 -20.65
CA LYS A 27 27.92 -25.00 -20.15
C LYS A 27 27.87 -24.19 -18.84
N PRO A 28 27.04 -23.14 -18.74
CA PRO A 28 27.01 -22.33 -17.54
C PRO A 28 26.67 -23.20 -16.33
N PRO A 29 27.28 -22.94 -15.15
CA PRO A 29 27.03 -23.71 -13.93
C PRO A 29 25.53 -23.74 -13.62
N ALA A 30 25.06 -24.71 -12.83
CA ALA A 30 23.64 -24.83 -12.52
C ALA A 30 23.11 -23.57 -11.81
N GLY A 31 22.41 -22.69 -12.54
CA GLY A 31 21.78 -21.49 -11.97
C GLY A 31 20.52 -21.85 -11.18
N VAL A 32 19.99 -20.92 -10.39
CA VAL A 32 18.69 -21.05 -9.69
C VAL A 32 17.61 -20.26 -10.42
N PRO A 33 16.33 -20.66 -10.37
CA PRO A 33 15.24 -19.82 -10.87
C PRO A 33 15.29 -18.44 -10.21
N ALA A 34 15.09 -17.38 -10.99
CA ALA A 34 15.07 -16.03 -10.45
C ALA A 34 13.91 -15.88 -9.45
N SER A 35 14.12 -15.09 -8.39
CA SER A 35 13.10 -14.84 -7.36
C SER A 35 11.89 -14.06 -7.89
N THR A 36 12.02 -13.43 -9.05
CA THR A 36 10.96 -12.69 -9.74
C THR A 36 10.13 -13.57 -10.69
N ASN A 37 10.41 -14.87 -10.77
CA ASN A 37 9.60 -15.79 -11.57
C ASN A 37 8.20 -15.96 -10.97
N ILE A 38 7.18 -16.09 -11.82
CA ILE A 38 5.86 -16.53 -11.33
C ILE A 38 5.94 -17.96 -10.79
N ARG A 39 5.02 -18.31 -9.89
CA ARG A 39 5.04 -19.59 -9.15
C ARG A 39 5.21 -20.79 -10.07
N GLY A 40 6.25 -21.58 -9.82
CA GLY A 40 6.55 -22.84 -10.51
C GLY A 40 7.44 -22.72 -11.74
N GLN A 41 7.73 -21.51 -12.23
CA GLN A 41 8.56 -21.33 -13.42
C GLN A 41 10.05 -21.52 -13.13
N GLN A 42 10.72 -22.25 -14.01
CA GLN A 42 12.13 -22.62 -13.86
C GLN A 42 13.09 -21.62 -14.51
N TYR A 43 12.57 -20.68 -15.29
CA TYR A 43 13.31 -19.65 -16.04
C TYR A 43 12.59 -18.29 -15.97
N PRO A 44 13.33 -17.17 -16.08
CA PRO A 44 14.79 -17.07 -16.18
C PRO A 44 15.54 -17.64 -14.96
N ARG A 45 16.82 -17.98 -15.16
CA ARG A 45 17.72 -18.47 -14.11
C ARG A 45 18.88 -17.52 -13.93
N VAL A 46 19.29 -17.34 -12.68
CA VAL A 46 20.48 -16.57 -12.31
C VAL A 46 21.57 -17.54 -11.86
N HIS A 47 22.77 -17.34 -12.38
CA HIS A 47 23.93 -18.19 -12.12
C HIS A 47 24.84 -17.58 -11.06
N ASP A 48 25.67 -18.41 -10.41
CA ASP A 48 26.62 -17.97 -9.37
C ASP A 48 27.66 -16.96 -9.88
N ASP A 49 27.90 -16.93 -11.19
CA ASP A 49 28.78 -15.98 -11.88
C ASP A 49 28.04 -14.75 -12.42
N LEU A 50 26.81 -14.49 -11.94
CA LEU A 50 25.94 -13.36 -12.29
C LEU A 50 25.43 -13.36 -13.74
N ARG A 51 25.62 -14.45 -14.49
CA ARG A 51 24.93 -14.61 -15.77
C ARG A 51 23.44 -14.88 -15.56
N VAL A 52 22.65 -14.57 -16.58
CA VAL A 52 21.23 -14.91 -16.64
C VAL A 52 20.98 -15.77 -17.86
N THR A 53 20.32 -16.92 -17.67
CA THR A 53 19.75 -17.69 -18.79
C THR A 53 18.26 -17.41 -18.89
N PHE A 54 17.85 -16.85 -20.02
CA PHE A 54 16.46 -16.68 -20.41
C PHE A 54 15.99 -17.85 -21.27
N ARG A 55 14.71 -18.20 -21.17
CA ARG A 55 14.14 -19.30 -21.94
C ARG A 55 12.63 -19.11 -22.17
N ILE A 56 12.17 -19.24 -23.42
CA ILE A 56 10.75 -19.11 -23.78
C ILE A 56 10.34 -20.11 -24.86
N LYS A 57 9.13 -20.68 -24.77
CA LYS A 57 8.62 -21.59 -25.81
C LYS A 57 7.94 -20.78 -26.92
N ALA A 58 8.45 -20.87 -28.14
CA ALA A 58 7.86 -20.21 -29.31
C ALA A 58 8.14 -21.04 -30.57
N PRO A 59 7.38 -22.13 -30.81
CA PRO A 59 7.68 -23.11 -31.85
C PRO A 59 7.67 -22.54 -33.26
N ASP A 60 6.82 -21.55 -33.54
CA ASP A 60 6.67 -20.99 -34.89
C ASP A 60 7.52 -19.73 -35.13
N ALA A 61 8.14 -19.19 -34.07
CA ALA A 61 8.95 -17.98 -34.17
C ALA A 61 10.15 -18.21 -35.10
N GLN A 62 10.55 -17.17 -35.83
CA GLN A 62 11.74 -17.17 -36.67
C GLN A 62 12.95 -16.57 -35.96
N LYS A 63 12.71 -15.63 -35.04
CA LYS A 63 13.74 -14.94 -34.28
C LYS A 63 13.22 -14.58 -32.89
N VAL A 64 13.96 -14.99 -31.88
CA VAL A 64 13.77 -14.54 -30.49
C VAL A 64 15.02 -13.82 -30.00
N VAL A 65 14.84 -12.66 -29.39
CA VAL A 65 15.93 -11.86 -28.80
C VAL A 65 15.50 -11.41 -27.40
N PHE A 66 16.35 -11.59 -26.41
CA PHE A 66 16.18 -11.00 -25.08
C PHE A 66 16.97 -9.69 -24.99
N GLY A 67 16.55 -8.76 -24.14
CA GLY A 67 17.31 -7.54 -23.90
C GLY A 67 16.91 -6.87 -22.59
N PHE A 68 17.88 -6.22 -21.96
CA PHE A 68 17.59 -5.29 -20.88
C PHE A 68 17.08 -3.97 -21.45
N PHE A 69 16.80 -3.01 -20.58
CA PHE A 69 16.29 -1.70 -21.01
C PHE A 69 17.33 -0.87 -21.80
N ASP A 70 18.62 -1.21 -21.69
CA ASP A 70 19.69 -0.61 -22.48
C ASP A 70 19.68 -1.10 -23.95
N ALA A 71 20.76 -0.81 -24.69
CA ALA A 71 20.91 -1.26 -26.07
C ALA A 71 21.35 -2.73 -26.21
N GLN A 72 21.67 -3.40 -25.10
CA GLN A 72 22.23 -4.76 -25.13
C GLN A 72 21.16 -5.77 -25.56
N ARG A 73 21.52 -6.67 -26.47
CA ARG A 73 20.61 -7.68 -27.03
C ARG A 73 21.28 -9.05 -27.01
N TYR A 74 20.49 -10.06 -26.71
CA TYR A 74 20.89 -11.46 -26.58
C TYR A 74 20.05 -12.30 -27.54
N PRO A 75 20.51 -12.53 -28.78
CA PRO A 75 19.85 -13.44 -29.70
C PRO A 75 19.75 -14.83 -29.09
N ALA A 76 18.55 -15.41 -29.11
CA ALA A 76 18.31 -16.74 -28.57
C ALA A 76 18.48 -17.81 -29.65
N THR A 77 18.86 -19.01 -29.22
CA THR A 77 18.93 -20.19 -30.08
C THR A 77 17.76 -21.11 -29.79
N LYS A 78 17.10 -21.61 -30.84
CA LYS A 78 16.01 -22.59 -30.73
C LYS A 78 16.58 -24.00 -30.53
N GLY A 79 16.18 -24.66 -29.45
CA GLY A 79 16.48 -26.06 -29.19
C GLY A 79 15.48 -27.03 -29.83
N GLU A 80 15.81 -28.33 -29.80
CA GLU A 80 14.95 -29.41 -30.29
C GLU A 80 13.63 -29.53 -29.50
N ASP A 81 13.60 -29.05 -28.26
CA ASP A 81 12.42 -28.98 -27.39
C ASP A 81 11.52 -27.77 -27.67
N GLU A 82 11.78 -27.05 -28.77
CA GLU A 82 11.05 -25.87 -29.25
C GLU A 82 11.18 -24.63 -28.35
N PHE A 83 12.11 -24.64 -27.39
CA PHE A 83 12.44 -23.47 -26.58
C PHE A 83 13.56 -22.65 -27.19
N TRP A 84 13.42 -21.34 -27.10
CA TRP A 84 14.46 -20.36 -27.40
C TRP A 84 15.21 -20.00 -26.13
N THR A 85 16.53 -20.16 -26.14
CA THR A 85 17.39 -19.94 -24.97
C THR A 85 18.50 -18.94 -25.30
N ALA A 86 18.76 -18.00 -24.39
CA ALA A 86 19.92 -17.09 -24.45
C ALA A 86 20.55 -16.98 -23.07
N THR A 87 21.87 -16.86 -23.01
CA THR A 87 22.61 -16.60 -21.76
C THR A 87 23.38 -15.30 -21.90
N THR A 88 23.33 -14.45 -20.88
CA THR A 88 24.03 -13.16 -20.87
C THR A 88 25.51 -13.32 -20.50
N GLU A 89 26.27 -12.25 -20.67
CA GLU A 89 27.50 -12.05 -19.88
C GLU A 89 27.15 -11.82 -18.40
N PRO A 90 28.10 -11.86 -17.45
CA PRO A 90 27.84 -11.48 -16.06
C PRO A 90 27.19 -10.10 -15.98
N GLN A 91 26.10 -9.99 -15.22
CA GLN A 91 25.36 -8.75 -15.05
C GLN A 91 25.70 -8.09 -13.71
N VAL A 92 25.46 -6.79 -13.62
CA VAL A 92 25.54 -6.07 -12.34
C VAL A 92 24.47 -6.65 -11.40
N PRO A 93 24.79 -6.90 -10.11
CA PRO A 93 23.78 -7.28 -9.14
C PRO A 93 22.65 -6.24 -9.04
N GLY A 94 21.48 -6.67 -8.59
CA GLY A 94 20.31 -5.83 -8.42
C GLY A 94 19.18 -6.16 -9.38
N PHE A 95 18.24 -5.22 -9.47
CA PHE A 95 17.03 -5.37 -10.26
C PHE A 95 17.17 -4.74 -11.64
N HIS A 96 16.80 -5.50 -12.67
CA HIS A 96 16.84 -5.10 -14.07
C HIS A 96 15.49 -5.31 -14.76
N TYR A 97 14.96 -4.27 -15.41
CA TYR A 97 13.87 -4.45 -16.36
C TYR A 97 14.40 -5.13 -17.63
N TYR A 98 13.66 -6.11 -18.15
CA TYR A 98 14.01 -6.80 -19.39
C TYR A 98 12.80 -7.07 -20.28
N ARG A 99 13.07 -7.41 -21.54
CA ARG A 99 12.09 -7.55 -22.62
C ARG A 99 12.42 -8.75 -23.50
N VAL A 100 11.39 -9.32 -24.12
CA VAL A 100 11.51 -10.36 -25.13
C VAL A 100 11.03 -9.80 -26.46
N PHE A 101 11.78 -10.04 -27.53
CA PHE A 101 11.39 -9.69 -28.89
C PHE A 101 11.17 -11.00 -29.67
N ILE A 102 9.92 -11.28 -30.04
CA ILE A 102 9.54 -12.46 -30.85
C ILE A 102 9.14 -11.94 -32.23
N ASP A 103 9.93 -12.25 -33.24
CA ASP A 103 9.74 -11.77 -34.62
C ASP A 103 9.57 -10.24 -34.73
N GLY A 104 10.26 -9.51 -33.85
CA GLY A 104 10.22 -8.05 -33.77
C GLY A 104 9.13 -7.48 -32.87
N ALA A 105 8.17 -8.29 -32.41
CA ALA A 105 7.17 -7.87 -31.42
C ALA A 105 7.78 -7.86 -30.01
N GLU A 106 7.73 -6.71 -29.33
CA GLU A 106 8.17 -6.57 -27.94
C GLU A 106 7.07 -7.07 -27.00
N VAL A 107 7.39 -8.10 -26.21
CA VAL A 107 6.49 -8.72 -25.23
C VAL A 107 7.19 -8.86 -23.87
N ASN A 108 6.37 -8.99 -22.83
CA ASN A 108 6.84 -9.41 -21.52
C ASN A 108 7.08 -10.93 -21.53
N ASP A 109 8.06 -11.37 -20.77
CA ASP A 109 8.28 -12.79 -20.51
C ASP A 109 7.12 -13.33 -19.65
N PRO A 110 6.35 -14.31 -20.15
CA PRO A 110 5.23 -14.89 -19.41
C PRO A 110 5.67 -15.67 -18.16
N SER A 111 6.98 -15.92 -17.99
CA SER A 111 7.55 -16.66 -16.86
C SER A 111 7.96 -15.76 -15.69
N SER A 112 7.99 -14.44 -15.91
CA SER A 112 8.37 -13.43 -14.92
C SER A 112 7.14 -12.71 -14.38
N GLU A 113 7.17 -12.32 -13.11
CA GLU A 113 6.32 -11.24 -12.60
C GLU A 113 6.54 -9.95 -13.40
N THR A 114 5.59 -9.03 -13.33
CA THR A 114 5.67 -7.74 -14.02
C THR A 114 5.77 -6.59 -13.04
N PHE A 115 6.60 -5.62 -13.38
CA PHE A 115 6.90 -4.43 -12.62
C PHE A 115 6.57 -3.20 -13.45
N TYR A 116 5.94 -2.19 -12.84
CA TYR A 116 5.65 -0.96 -13.57
C TYR A 116 6.90 -0.10 -13.67
N GLY A 117 7.38 0.07 -14.89
CA GLY A 117 8.61 0.80 -15.22
C GLY A 117 8.77 0.93 -16.72
N THR A 118 9.59 1.88 -17.18
CA THR A 118 9.74 2.16 -18.62
C THR A 118 8.45 2.62 -19.33
N GLY A 119 7.45 3.05 -18.55
CA GLY A 119 6.16 3.55 -19.00
C GLY A 119 5.06 2.48 -19.13
N LYS A 120 5.30 1.24 -18.69
CA LYS A 120 4.33 0.14 -18.74
C LYS A 120 4.66 -0.97 -17.74
N GLN A 121 3.78 -1.97 -17.61
CA GLN A 121 4.15 -3.24 -16.99
C GLN A 121 5.21 -3.96 -17.82
N THR A 122 6.35 -4.27 -17.22
CA THR A 122 7.53 -4.85 -17.87
C THR A 122 8.08 -6.01 -17.04
N SER A 123 8.65 -7.04 -17.67
CA SER A 123 9.34 -8.11 -16.94
C SER A 123 10.56 -7.57 -16.18
N GLY A 124 10.87 -8.20 -15.05
CA GLY A 124 11.96 -7.78 -14.17
C GLY A 124 12.71 -8.98 -13.63
N ILE A 125 14.02 -8.82 -13.43
CA ILE A 125 14.86 -9.86 -12.85
C ILE A 125 15.70 -9.31 -11.71
N GLU A 126 15.73 -10.05 -10.61
CA GLU A 126 16.59 -9.79 -9.46
C GLU A 126 17.85 -10.65 -9.52
N ILE A 127 19.01 -10.02 -9.56
CA ILE A 127 20.32 -10.66 -9.57
C ILE A 127 20.96 -10.43 -8.19
N PRO A 128 21.09 -11.47 -7.34
CA PRO A 128 21.47 -11.27 -5.96
C PRO A 128 22.92 -10.77 -5.84
N GLU A 129 23.13 -9.80 -4.95
CA GLU A 129 24.47 -9.37 -4.56
C GLU A 129 24.98 -10.27 -3.43
N LYS A 130 26.17 -10.86 -3.61
CA LYS A 130 26.71 -11.84 -2.67
C LYS A 130 26.99 -11.19 -1.30
N GLY A 131 26.41 -11.77 -0.25
CA GLY A 131 26.63 -11.32 1.13
C GLY A 131 25.88 -10.04 1.51
N VAL A 132 24.95 -9.59 0.67
CA VAL A 132 24.14 -8.40 0.91
C VAL A 132 22.70 -8.81 1.18
N ASP A 133 22.16 -8.36 2.31
CA ASP A 133 20.84 -8.77 2.79
C ASP A 133 19.99 -7.61 3.33
N TYR A 134 20.47 -6.36 3.28
CA TYR A 134 19.80 -5.21 3.92
C TYR A 134 18.42 -4.90 3.33
N TYR A 135 18.14 -5.35 2.11
CA TYR A 135 16.86 -5.19 1.39
C TYR A 135 16.06 -6.50 1.27
N LEU A 136 16.53 -7.57 1.91
CA LEU A 136 15.83 -8.85 1.95
C LEU A 136 14.92 -8.92 3.19
N PRO A 137 13.81 -9.69 3.13
CA PRO A 137 13.04 -10.01 4.32
C PRO A 137 13.91 -10.76 5.32
N LYS A 138 13.87 -10.33 6.59
CA LYS A 138 14.54 -10.95 7.73
C LYS A 138 13.51 -11.23 8.83
N ASP A 139 13.87 -12.04 9.82
CA ASP A 139 13.04 -12.23 11.02
C ASP A 139 13.14 -11.01 11.95
N VAL A 140 12.47 -9.93 11.55
CA VAL A 140 12.41 -8.64 12.24
C VAL A 140 10.98 -8.11 12.25
N PRO A 141 10.63 -7.19 13.17
CA PRO A 141 9.35 -6.51 13.09
C PRO A 141 9.19 -5.80 11.74
N HIS A 142 8.06 -6.04 11.07
CA HIS A 142 7.75 -5.47 9.77
C HIS A 142 6.74 -4.34 9.86
N GLY A 143 7.00 -3.27 9.14
CA GLY A 143 6.03 -2.20 8.89
C GLY A 143 5.02 -2.62 7.83
N GLU A 144 3.97 -1.81 7.68
CA GLU A 144 2.93 -2.05 6.67
C GLU A 144 3.05 -1.07 5.52
N VAL A 145 2.96 -1.58 4.29
CA VAL A 145 2.79 -0.77 3.07
C VAL A 145 1.32 -0.78 2.68
N ARG A 146 0.65 0.36 2.83
CA ARG A 146 -0.79 0.51 2.65
C ARG A 146 -1.10 1.21 1.33
N GLU A 147 -1.94 0.60 0.50
CA GLU A 147 -2.54 1.28 -0.64
C GLU A 147 -3.62 2.25 -0.16
N ARG A 148 -3.64 3.47 -0.70
CA ARG A 148 -4.68 4.45 -0.39
C ARG A 148 -5.07 5.26 -1.62
N TRP A 149 -6.36 5.53 -1.74
CA TRP A 149 -6.92 6.46 -2.70
C TRP A 149 -7.30 7.79 -2.03
N TYR A 150 -7.04 8.89 -2.71
CA TYR A 150 -7.49 10.22 -2.30
C TYR A 150 -7.90 11.03 -3.53
N HIS A 151 -8.86 11.93 -3.37
CA HIS A 151 -9.25 12.84 -4.43
C HIS A 151 -8.39 14.10 -4.36
N SER A 152 -7.70 14.46 -5.43
CA SER A 152 -6.89 15.69 -5.49
C SER A 152 -7.75 16.84 -6.02
N SER A 153 -7.80 17.94 -5.27
CA SER A 153 -8.43 19.17 -5.74
C SER A 153 -7.61 19.83 -6.85
N THR A 154 -6.31 19.61 -6.89
CA THR A 154 -5.43 20.11 -7.95
C THR A 154 -5.69 19.44 -9.29
N THR A 155 -5.83 18.09 -9.31
CA THR A 155 -6.05 17.35 -10.55
C THR A 155 -7.52 17.18 -10.90
N GLN A 156 -8.42 17.39 -9.94
CA GLN A 156 -9.85 17.05 -10.04
C GLN A 156 -10.07 15.58 -10.41
N ASP A 157 -9.24 14.71 -9.85
CA ASP A 157 -9.28 13.27 -10.13
C ASP A 157 -8.82 12.48 -8.89
N TRP A 158 -9.15 11.20 -8.89
CA TRP A 158 -8.64 10.25 -7.91
C TRP A 158 -7.17 9.93 -8.18
N ARG A 159 -6.41 9.93 -7.10
CA ARG A 159 -4.99 9.58 -7.11
C ARG A 159 -4.75 8.46 -6.10
N ARG A 160 -3.79 7.60 -6.41
CA ARG A 160 -3.40 6.48 -5.58
C ARG A 160 -2.00 6.69 -5.04
N ILE A 161 -1.80 6.30 -3.78
CA ILE A 161 -0.52 6.32 -3.08
C ILE A 161 -0.28 5.01 -2.36
N PHE A 162 0.99 4.77 -2.05
CA PHE A 162 1.37 3.81 -1.03
C PHE A 162 1.93 4.54 0.19
N VAL A 163 1.61 4.06 1.39
CA VAL A 163 2.12 4.62 2.64
C VAL A 163 2.72 3.49 3.47
N TYR A 164 4.02 3.56 3.71
CA TYR A 164 4.70 2.74 4.70
C TYR A 164 4.47 3.33 6.09
N THR A 165 4.08 2.48 7.03
CA THR A 165 4.01 2.78 8.46
C THR A 165 4.98 1.86 9.20
N PRO A 166 5.81 2.38 10.13
CA PRO A 166 6.87 1.59 10.75
C PRO A 166 6.30 0.46 11.62
N PRO A 167 7.10 -0.57 11.95
CA PRO A 167 6.68 -1.64 12.86
C PRO A 167 6.15 -1.07 14.17
N GLY A 168 5.02 -1.61 14.63
CA GLY A 168 4.36 -1.13 15.84
C GLY A 168 3.55 0.15 15.67
N TYR A 169 3.48 0.74 14.46
CA TYR A 169 2.69 1.95 14.19
C TYR A 169 1.26 1.81 14.73
N ASP A 170 0.51 0.77 14.37
CA ASP A 170 -0.88 0.61 14.84
C ASP A 170 -1.01 0.24 16.33
N ALA A 171 0.01 -0.40 16.90
CA ALA A 171 0.05 -0.73 18.32
C ALA A 171 0.33 0.52 19.18
N ASP A 172 1.17 1.43 18.70
CA ASP A 172 1.49 2.71 19.35
C ASP A 172 0.68 3.87 18.74
N ARG A 173 -0.39 4.20 19.46
CA ARG A 173 -1.38 5.20 19.02
C ARG A 173 -1.11 6.62 19.51
N GLU A 174 -0.12 6.80 20.37
CA GLU A 174 0.31 8.12 20.84
C GLU A 174 1.46 8.66 20.02
N THR A 175 2.40 7.78 19.67
CA THR A 175 3.57 8.21 18.93
C THR A 175 3.14 8.77 17.59
N ARG A 176 3.58 10.01 17.37
CA ARG A 176 3.55 10.66 16.09
C ARG A 176 4.90 10.48 15.43
N TYR A 177 4.87 10.29 14.13
CA TYR A 177 6.03 9.92 13.35
C TYR A 177 6.39 11.06 12.40
N PRO A 178 7.68 11.32 12.19
CA PRO A 178 8.10 12.14 11.07
C PRO A 178 7.74 11.44 9.75
N VAL A 179 7.70 12.21 8.67
CA VAL A 179 7.26 11.74 7.34
C VAL A 179 8.34 11.99 6.29
N LEU A 180 8.70 10.93 5.57
CA LEU A 180 9.47 11.00 4.33
C LEU A 180 8.53 10.89 3.13
N TYR A 181 8.51 11.87 2.25
CA TYR A 181 7.86 11.76 0.93
C TYR A 181 8.88 11.26 -0.09
N LEU A 182 8.64 10.10 -0.71
CA LEU A 182 9.63 9.36 -1.49
C LEU A 182 9.14 9.13 -2.93
N GLN A 183 9.76 9.83 -3.89
CA GLN A 183 9.33 9.88 -5.28
C GLN A 183 10.10 8.94 -6.21
N HIS A 184 9.37 8.33 -7.15
CA HIS A 184 9.91 7.46 -8.20
C HIS A 184 10.49 8.27 -9.39
N GLY A 185 11.05 7.56 -10.39
CA GLY A 185 11.66 8.14 -11.58
C GLY A 185 10.74 8.25 -12.79
N GLY A 186 11.34 8.62 -13.93
CA GLY A 186 10.62 8.70 -15.20
C GLY A 186 10.20 7.31 -15.70
N GLY A 187 8.95 7.14 -16.13
CA GLY A 187 8.43 5.87 -16.63
C GLY A 187 7.91 4.92 -15.53
N GLU A 188 7.89 5.36 -14.28
CA GLU A 188 7.48 4.58 -13.11
C GLU A 188 6.21 5.16 -12.47
N ASP A 189 5.77 4.59 -11.35
CA ASP A 189 4.64 5.09 -10.57
C ASP A 189 4.82 4.81 -9.06
N GLU A 190 3.78 5.05 -8.27
CA GLU A 190 3.77 4.90 -6.81
C GLU A 190 4.14 3.49 -6.30
N ARG A 191 4.15 2.48 -7.18
CA ARG A 191 4.52 1.10 -6.85
C ARG A 191 6.02 0.83 -6.88
N GLY A 192 6.82 1.71 -7.49
CA GLY A 192 8.25 1.46 -7.71
C GLY A 192 9.02 1.18 -6.42
N TRP A 193 8.93 2.10 -5.45
CA TRP A 193 9.62 2.00 -4.17
C TRP A 193 9.23 0.78 -3.31
N PRO A 194 7.94 0.43 -3.13
CA PRO A 194 7.58 -0.72 -2.32
C PRO A 194 7.87 -2.06 -3.01
N ILE A 195 7.80 -2.13 -4.35
CA ILE A 195 8.01 -3.39 -5.08
C ILE A 195 9.50 -3.53 -5.44
N GLN A 196 9.95 -3.02 -6.58
CA GLN A 196 11.34 -3.19 -7.02
C GLN A 196 12.34 -2.35 -6.23
N GLY A 197 11.89 -1.37 -5.44
CA GLY A 197 12.72 -0.62 -4.50
C GLY A 197 12.93 -1.28 -3.14
N HIS A 198 12.17 -2.33 -2.80
CA HIS A 198 12.28 -3.06 -1.52
C HIS A 198 12.28 -2.13 -0.27
N MET A 199 11.66 -0.95 -0.37
CA MET A 199 11.86 0.12 0.61
C MET A 199 11.43 -0.28 2.02
N SER A 200 10.39 -1.11 2.15
CA SER A 200 9.88 -1.56 3.44
C SER A 200 10.91 -2.44 4.15
N PHE A 201 11.51 -3.41 3.45
CA PHE A 201 12.54 -4.27 4.04
C PHE A 201 13.81 -3.49 4.39
N ILE A 202 14.20 -2.51 3.57
CA ILE A 202 15.32 -1.62 3.90
C ILE A 202 15.05 -0.90 5.21
N LEU A 203 13.87 -0.30 5.37
CA LEU A 203 13.51 0.42 6.58
C LEU A 203 13.32 -0.49 7.78
N ASP A 204 12.63 -1.63 7.64
CA ASP A 204 12.43 -2.60 8.72
C ASP A 204 13.77 -3.10 9.28
N ASN A 205 14.71 -3.43 8.41
CA ASN A 205 16.05 -3.86 8.81
C ASN A 205 16.83 -2.72 9.50
N LEU A 206 16.79 -1.50 8.96
CA LEU A 206 17.43 -0.34 9.60
C LEU A 206 16.81 -0.01 10.96
N LEU A 207 15.49 -0.18 11.13
CA LEU A 207 14.78 0.04 12.39
C LEU A 207 15.13 -1.06 13.41
N ALA A 208 15.16 -2.32 13.00
CA ALA A 208 15.58 -3.43 13.84
C ALA A 208 17.04 -3.29 14.31
N GLU A 209 17.92 -2.78 13.44
CA GLU A 209 19.31 -2.44 13.74
C GLU A 209 19.48 -1.12 14.51
N ARG A 210 18.38 -0.39 14.76
CA ARG A 210 18.34 0.93 15.42
C ARG A 210 19.19 1.99 14.74
N LYS A 211 19.37 1.86 13.43
CA LYS A 211 20.13 2.80 12.58
C LYS A 211 19.26 3.93 12.03
N ALA A 212 17.95 3.72 11.90
CA ALA A 212 17.00 4.74 11.49
C ALA A 212 15.99 5.06 12.60
N LYS A 213 15.38 6.25 12.54
CA LYS A 213 14.23 6.60 13.37
C LYS A 213 12.94 6.03 12.74
N PRO A 214 11.99 5.53 13.55
CA PRO A 214 10.66 5.18 13.03
C PRO A 214 10.04 6.37 12.30
N MET A 215 9.62 6.17 11.06
CA MET A 215 9.06 7.21 10.20
C MET A 215 7.98 6.64 9.30
N ILE A 216 7.01 7.47 8.94
CA ILE A 216 6.08 7.17 7.86
C ILE A 216 6.79 7.48 6.53
N VAL A 217 6.57 6.66 5.51
CA VAL A 217 7.02 6.99 4.15
C VAL A 217 5.84 7.02 3.18
N VAL A 218 5.68 8.10 2.44
CA VAL A 218 4.60 8.31 1.48
C VAL A 218 5.15 8.27 0.07
N MET A 219 4.58 7.40 -0.77
CA MET A 219 5.00 7.17 -2.15
C MET A 219 3.83 7.52 -3.08
N GLU A 220 4.01 8.55 -3.91
CA GLU A 220 2.98 9.14 -4.77
C GLU A 220 3.41 9.08 -6.25
N GLN A 221 2.43 8.98 -7.16
CA GLN A 221 2.65 9.08 -8.60
C GLN A 221 3.06 10.49 -9.07
N GLY A 222 4.35 10.80 -9.16
CA GLY A 222 4.88 12.14 -9.48
C GLY A 222 4.40 12.80 -10.79
N TYR A 223 3.61 12.10 -11.60
CA TYR A 223 2.83 12.60 -12.73
C TYR A 223 1.49 13.22 -12.28
N ALA A 224 1.42 14.55 -12.27
CA ALA A 224 0.19 15.29 -12.01
C ALA A 224 -0.17 16.22 -13.20
N ARG A 225 -1.48 16.41 -13.40
CA ARG A 225 -2.03 17.29 -14.44
C ARG A 225 -3.26 18.01 -13.91
N ARG A 226 -3.41 19.29 -14.26
CA ARG A 226 -4.65 20.04 -14.01
C ARG A 226 -5.66 19.77 -15.14
N PRO A 227 -6.97 19.96 -14.89
CA PRO A 227 -7.96 19.96 -15.96
C PRO A 227 -7.59 20.93 -17.09
N GLY A 228 -7.61 20.46 -18.33
CA GLY A 228 -7.22 21.24 -19.51
C GLY A 228 -5.72 21.23 -19.84
N ASP A 229 -4.89 20.54 -19.04
CA ASP A 229 -3.51 20.24 -19.42
C ASP A 229 -3.50 19.18 -20.55
N PRO A 230 -2.59 19.27 -21.54
CA PRO A 230 -2.50 18.28 -22.61
C PRO A 230 -2.21 16.87 -22.06
N PRO A 231 -2.62 15.81 -22.78
CA PRO A 231 -2.29 14.44 -22.41
C PRO A 231 -0.79 14.21 -22.34
N MET A 232 -0.36 13.49 -21.30
CA MET A 232 1.00 13.01 -21.17
C MET A 232 1.30 12.05 -22.33
N PRO A 233 2.37 12.24 -23.11
CA PRO A 233 2.82 11.28 -24.11
C PRO A 233 3.56 10.14 -23.39
N MET A 234 2.91 9.43 -22.48
CA MET A 234 3.43 8.19 -21.89
C MET A 234 3.01 7.01 -22.76
N GLY A 235 3.43 7.06 -24.03
CA GLY A 235 3.63 5.84 -24.81
C GLY A 235 5.00 5.26 -24.47
N PRO A 236 5.29 3.99 -24.79
CA PRO A 236 6.62 3.41 -24.57
C PRO A 236 7.68 4.32 -25.21
N PRO A 237 8.86 4.50 -24.58
CA PRO A 237 9.94 5.28 -25.18
C PRO A 237 10.21 4.74 -26.58
N ARG A 238 10.27 5.63 -27.58
CA ARG A 238 10.75 5.23 -28.90
C ARG A 238 12.17 4.67 -28.72
N PRO A 239 12.53 3.56 -29.39
CA PRO A 239 13.90 3.06 -29.35
C PRO A 239 14.85 4.20 -29.71
N ALA A 240 15.94 4.33 -28.95
CA ALA A 240 17.00 5.26 -29.28
C ALA A 240 17.40 5.03 -30.74
N PRO A 241 17.62 6.10 -31.53
CA PRO A 241 18.14 5.92 -32.88
C PRO A 241 19.44 5.11 -32.79
N PRO A 242 19.70 4.19 -33.74
CA PRO A 242 20.93 3.42 -33.74
C PRO A 242 22.12 4.39 -33.69
N ALA A 243 23.10 4.10 -32.83
CA ALA A 243 24.36 4.80 -32.86
C ALA A 243 24.91 4.73 -34.30
N PRO A 244 25.42 5.83 -34.87
CA PRO A 244 25.99 5.79 -36.21
C PRO A 244 27.08 4.73 -36.23
N ALA A 245 27.03 3.86 -37.25
CA ALA A 245 28.01 2.79 -37.42
C ALA A 245 29.43 3.38 -37.41
N PRO A 246 30.38 2.78 -36.67
CA PRO A 246 31.77 3.18 -36.79
C PRO A 246 32.24 2.72 -38.18
N ASN A 247 32.45 3.69 -39.08
CA ASN A 247 32.95 3.59 -40.46
C ASN A 247 31.92 3.96 -41.54
N ALA A 248 31.64 5.26 -41.68
CA ALA A 248 31.29 5.84 -42.97
C ALA A 248 32.32 6.95 -43.29
N ALA A 249 33.11 6.74 -44.34
CA ALA A 249 34.10 7.69 -44.82
C ALA A 249 33.43 8.97 -45.38
N PRO A 250 34.11 10.13 -45.36
CA PRO A 250 33.50 11.40 -45.78
C PRO A 250 33.43 11.48 -47.32
N GLY A 251 32.23 11.36 -47.87
CA GLY A 251 31.92 11.55 -49.29
C GLY A 251 31.20 12.89 -49.54
N GLN A 252 31.70 13.61 -50.55
CA GLN A 252 31.39 14.99 -50.91
C GLN A 252 29.99 15.21 -51.51
N GLY A 253 29.40 16.38 -51.22
CA GLY A 253 28.78 17.25 -52.22
C GLY A 253 27.36 16.95 -52.69
N ALA A 254 26.37 17.48 -51.98
CA ALA A 254 25.15 18.01 -52.59
C ALA A 254 24.66 19.21 -51.75
N ALA A 255 24.40 20.34 -52.41
CA ALA A 255 23.93 21.56 -51.77
C ALA A 255 22.60 21.31 -51.02
N PRO A 256 22.41 21.86 -49.80
CA PRO A 256 21.18 21.67 -49.07
C PRO A 256 20.02 22.36 -49.80
N ALA A 257 18.93 21.62 -49.98
CA ALA A 257 17.63 22.19 -50.38
C ALA A 257 17.22 23.28 -49.37
N PRO A 258 16.48 24.33 -49.80
CA PRO A 258 16.08 25.41 -48.91
C PRO A 258 15.31 24.84 -47.72
N ALA A 259 15.71 25.25 -46.52
CA ALA A 259 15.10 24.81 -45.27
C ALA A 259 13.58 25.05 -45.35
N PRO A 260 12.73 24.05 -45.07
CA PRO A 260 11.32 24.31 -44.87
C PRO A 260 11.18 25.30 -43.71
N ALA A 261 10.19 26.20 -43.79
CA ALA A 261 9.78 27.08 -42.70
C ALA A 261 9.75 26.30 -41.37
N PRO A 262 10.03 26.93 -40.21
CA PRO A 262 10.12 26.22 -38.94
C PRO A 262 8.76 25.63 -38.60
N ASN A 263 8.52 24.41 -39.07
CA ASN A 263 7.50 23.53 -38.56
C ASN A 263 7.90 23.34 -37.10
N ALA A 264 7.11 23.94 -36.21
CA ALA A 264 7.13 23.61 -34.81
C ALA A 264 7.18 22.08 -34.72
N GLY A 265 8.32 21.55 -34.27
CA GLY A 265 8.41 20.14 -33.91
C GLY A 265 7.27 19.79 -32.97
N PRO A 266 6.94 18.50 -32.80
CA PRO A 266 5.92 18.08 -31.85
C PRO A 266 6.15 18.82 -30.51
N PRO A 267 5.10 19.36 -29.87
CA PRO A 267 5.26 20.23 -28.71
C PRO A 267 6.18 19.56 -27.71
N ARG A 268 7.29 20.23 -27.35
CA ARG A 268 8.23 19.72 -26.35
C ARG A 268 7.45 19.43 -25.07
N PHE A 269 7.67 18.25 -24.50
CA PHE A 269 7.02 17.87 -23.26
C PHE A 269 7.33 18.90 -22.17
N ASP A 270 6.29 19.54 -21.64
CA ASP A 270 6.44 20.62 -20.66
C ASP A 270 6.52 20.04 -19.24
N PHE A 271 7.73 19.65 -18.86
CA PHE A 271 8.05 19.22 -17.49
C PHE A 271 7.70 20.30 -16.45
N SER A 272 7.74 21.58 -16.81
CA SER A 272 7.46 22.68 -15.88
C SER A 272 6.00 22.68 -15.43
N ARG A 273 5.06 22.53 -16.38
CA ARG A 273 3.63 22.47 -16.06
C ARG A 273 3.29 21.24 -15.21
N MET A 274 3.85 20.08 -15.55
CA MET A 274 3.66 18.84 -14.80
C MET A 274 4.23 18.93 -13.39
N PHE A 275 5.48 19.41 -13.24
CA PHE A 275 6.10 19.58 -11.94
C PHE A 275 5.37 20.62 -11.09
N GLY A 276 4.92 21.72 -11.68
CA GLY A 276 4.11 22.70 -10.97
C GLY A 276 2.72 22.17 -10.57
N ALA A 277 2.12 21.26 -11.33
CA ALA A 277 0.90 20.57 -10.92
C ALA A 277 1.18 19.61 -9.76
N PHE A 278 2.30 18.88 -9.81
CA PHE A 278 2.67 17.94 -8.75
C PHE A 278 3.07 18.67 -7.45
N GLU A 279 3.74 19.82 -7.55
CA GLU A 279 3.99 20.72 -6.42
C GLU A 279 2.68 21.10 -5.72
N ASP A 280 1.66 21.51 -6.48
CA ASP A 280 0.34 21.85 -5.94
C ASP A 280 -0.34 20.62 -5.31
N VAL A 281 -0.26 19.44 -5.94
CA VAL A 281 -0.75 18.19 -5.36
C VAL A 281 -0.07 17.94 -4.02
N MET A 282 1.26 18.06 -3.93
CA MET A 282 2.02 17.84 -2.70
C MET A 282 1.57 18.79 -1.59
N VAL A 283 1.58 20.10 -1.86
CA VAL A 283 1.38 21.15 -0.85
C VAL A 283 -0.09 21.30 -0.46
N LYS A 284 -1.01 21.24 -1.42
CA LYS A 284 -2.43 21.55 -1.20
C LYS A 284 -3.28 20.33 -0.90
N ASP A 285 -2.90 19.15 -1.43
CA ASP A 285 -3.71 17.94 -1.30
C ASP A 285 -3.03 16.87 -0.43
N LEU A 286 -1.83 16.43 -0.80
CA LEU A 286 -1.19 15.23 -0.24
C LEU A 286 -0.71 15.46 1.20
N ILE A 287 0.10 16.49 1.47
CA ILE A 287 0.60 16.77 2.82
C ILE A 287 -0.56 16.98 3.80
N PRO A 288 -1.54 17.85 3.52
CA PRO A 288 -2.69 18.01 4.41
C PRO A 288 -3.47 16.72 4.63
N MET A 289 -3.67 15.91 3.58
CA MET A 289 -4.37 14.63 3.69
C MET A 289 -3.60 13.63 4.55
N ILE A 290 -2.27 13.53 4.38
CA ILE A 290 -1.41 12.66 5.17
C ILE A 290 -1.42 13.08 6.63
N ASP A 291 -1.23 14.36 6.93
CA ASP A 291 -1.23 14.89 8.30
C ASP A 291 -2.60 14.76 8.99
N ALA A 292 -3.70 14.81 8.22
CA ALA A 292 -5.04 14.60 8.74
C ALA A 292 -5.40 13.12 8.96
N THR A 293 -4.72 12.21 8.26
CA THR A 293 -5.05 10.77 8.23
C THR A 293 -4.13 9.94 9.10
N TYR A 294 -2.84 10.24 9.09
CA TYR A 294 -1.80 9.49 9.78
C TYR A 294 -1.31 10.25 11.02
N ARG A 295 -0.71 9.55 11.98
CA ARG A 295 -0.10 10.15 13.17
C ARG A 295 1.23 10.76 12.80
N THR A 296 1.19 11.87 12.10
CA THR A 296 2.40 12.61 11.72
C THR A 296 2.75 13.64 12.78
N ILE A 297 4.02 14.07 12.80
CA ILE A 297 4.44 15.31 13.46
C ILE A 297 4.44 16.39 12.36
N PRO A 298 3.43 17.29 12.31
CA PRO A 298 3.13 18.07 11.11
C PRO A 298 3.95 19.38 11.04
N ASP A 299 5.25 19.32 11.31
CA ASP A 299 6.17 20.46 11.19
C ASP A 299 7.31 20.17 10.20
N ARG A 300 8.08 21.19 9.87
CA ARG A 300 9.18 21.09 8.89
C ARG A 300 10.33 20.20 9.34
N ASP A 301 10.63 20.19 10.63
CA ASP A 301 11.78 19.49 11.20
C ASP A 301 11.55 17.97 11.23
N HIS A 302 10.28 17.56 11.10
CA HIS A 302 9.82 16.19 10.99
C HIS A 302 9.32 15.81 9.59
N ARG A 303 9.64 16.61 8.57
CA ARG A 303 9.25 16.34 7.20
C ARG A 303 10.45 16.37 6.26
N ALA A 304 10.62 15.25 5.55
CA ALA A 304 11.66 15.05 4.56
C ALA A 304 11.05 14.75 3.19
N MET A 305 11.78 15.05 2.12
CA MET A 305 11.44 14.64 0.76
C MET A 305 12.67 14.07 0.07
N ALA A 306 12.51 12.95 -0.62
CA ALA A 306 13.55 12.38 -1.45
C ALA A 306 12.97 11.80 -2.75
N GLY A 307 13.82 11.59 -3.74
CA GLY A 307 13.37 10.91 -4.94
C GLY A 307 14.49 10.54 -5.89
N LEU A 308 14.18 9.63 -6.80
CA LEU A 308 15.13 9.13 -7.79
C LEU A 308 14.92 9.77 -9.17
N SER A 309 16.00 10.08 -9.90
CA SER A 309 15.96 10.60 -11.28
C SER A 309 15.02 11.81 -11.42
N MET A 310 13.92 11.68 -12.18
CA MET A 310 12.83 12.66 -12.24
C MET A 310 12.31 13.09 -10.86
N GLY A 311 12.07 12.15 -9.96
CA GLY A 311 11.64 12.42 -8.59
C GLY A 311 12.68 13.14 -7.74
N GLY A 312 13.98 12.95 -8.03
CA GLY A 312 15.05 13.72 -7.40
C GLY A 312 15.04 15.19 -7.83
N MET A 313 14.81 15.44 -9.13
CA MET A 313 14.61 16.81 -9.63
C MET A 313 13.37 17.45 -9.00
N GLN A 314 12.24 16.73 -8.94
CA GLN A 314 11.01 17.20 -8.29
C GLN A 314 11.26 17.55 -6.81
N THR A 315 11.99 16.68 -6.11
CA THR A 315 12.37 16.90 -4.71
C THR A 315 13.09 18.22 -4.52
N PHE A 316 14.11 18.52 -5.32
CA PHE A 316 14.83 19.78 -5.18
C PHE A 316 14.04 20.99 -5.66
N MET A 317 13.23 20.87 -6.70
CA MET A 317 12.39 21.99 -7.16
C MET A 317 11.32 22.36 -6.14
N ILE A 318 10.68 21.36 -5.52
CA ILE A 318 9.62 21.57 -4.52
C ILE A 318 10.26 21.93 -3.16
N GLY A 319 11.17 21.10 -2.68
CA GLY A 319 11.77 21.25 -1.35
C GLY A 319 12.50 22.57 -1.15
N MET A 320 13.29 23.01 -2.13
CA MET A 320 14.02 24.29 -2.03
C MET A 320 13.10 25.51 -2.04
N LYS A 321 11.90 25.40 -2.63
CA LYS A 321 10.88 26.45 -2.64
C LYS A 321 10.07 26.49 -1.34
N HIS A 322 9.92 25.33 -0.68
CA HIS A 322 9.10 25.14 0.50
C HIS A 322 9.94 24.72 1.72
N LEU A 323 11.00 25.48 2.03
CA LEU A 323 11.82 25.24 3.24
C LEU A 323 11.04 25.48 4.55
N ASP A 324 9.88 26.11 4.49
CA ASP A 324 8.91 26.20 5.57
C ASP A 324 8.16 24.88 5.82
N LEU A 325 8.16 23.96 4.85
CA LEU A 325 7.55 22.63 4.96
C LEU A 325 8.55 21.50 5.14
N PHE A 326 9.78 21.65 4.63
CA PHE A 326 10.80 20.60 4.64
C PHE A 326 12.10 21.06 5.28
N SER A 327 12.76 20.13 5.99
CA SER A 327 14.09 20.33 6.57
C SER A 327 15.13 19.34 6.09
N SER A 328 14.73 18.30 5.34
CA SER A 328 15.64 17.28 4.82
C SER A 328 15.28 16.90 3.39
N LEU A 329 16.25 16.96 2.47
CA LEU A 329 16.08 16.70 1.04
C LEU A 329 17.11 15.71 0.51
N GLY A 330 16.66 14.71 -0.27
CA GLY A 330 17.53 13.69 -0.88
C GLY A 330 17.32 13.52 -2.39
N GLY A 331 18.38 13.68 -3.19
CA GLY A 331 18.33 13.43 -4.63
C GLY A 331 19.14 12.20 -5.02
N PHE A 332 18.47 11.15 -5.50
CA PHE A 332 19.09 9.90 -5.92
C PHE A 332 19.20 9.89 -7.44
N SER A 333 20.39 10.04 -8.00
CA SER A 333 20.59 10.14 -9.46
C SER A 333 19.77 11.26 -10.13
N GLY A 334 19.46 12.32 -9.40
CA GLY A 334 18.51 13.37 -9.79
C GLY A 334 18.81 14.73 -9.14
N GLY A 335 20.00 15.28 -9.39
CA GLY A 335 20.47 16.52 -8.78
C GLY A 335 19.67 17.78 -9.18
N GLY A 336 19.67 18.78 -8.30
CA GLY A 336 18.94 20.05 -8.48
C GLY A 336 19.47 20.97 -9.60
N GLY A 337 20.58 20.60 -10.27
CA GLY A 337 21.21 21.36 -11.35
C GLY A 337 20.56 21.18 -12.74
N GLY A 338 19.57 20.30 -12.88
CA GLY A 338 18.92 19.97 -14.15
C GLY A 338 19.77 19.08 -15.07
N PHE A 339 19.12 18.29 -15.92
CA PHE A 339 19.80 17.50 -16.96
C PHE A 339 20.29 18.42 -18.08
N GLY A 340 21.57 18.79 -18.08
CA GLY A 340 22.09 19.62 -19.18
C GLY A 340 23.52 20.16 -19.10
N GLY A 341 24.25 19.97 -18.00
CA GLY A 341 25.64 20.44 -17.89
C GLY A 341 25.79 21.97 -18.01
N GLY A 342 24.72 22.72 -17.70
CA GLY A 342 24.80 24.17 -17.53
C GLY A 342 25.46 24.52 -16.20
N GLY A 343 26.14 25.66 -16.14
CA GLY A 343 26.73 26.14 -14.89
C GLY A 343 25.68 26.30 -13.80
N PHE A 344 25.88 25.63 -12.67
CA PHE A 344 25.05 25.79 -11.48
C PHE A 344 25.72 26.77 -10.52
N ASP A 345 25.00 27.83 -10.18
CA ASP A 345 25.40 28.80 -9.16
C ASP A 345 24.41 28.73 -7.99
N PRO A 346 24.81 28.20 -6.81
CA PRO A 346 23.97 28.13 -5.62
C PRO A 346 23.35 29.48 -5.24
N LYS A 347 24.00 30.61 -5.53
CA LYS A 347 23.50 31.93 -5.14
C LYS A 347 22.27 32.38 -5.92
N THR A 348 22.10 31.90 -7.15
CA THR A 348 21.01 32.31 -8.03
C THR A 348 20.02 31.18 -8.31
N ALA A 349 20.46 29.93 -8.17
CA ALA A 349 19.59 28.77 -8.33
C ALA A 349 18.48 28.70 -7.28
N HIS A 350 17.38 28.05 -7.64
CA HIS A 350 16.20 27.85 -6.78
C HIS A 350 15.69 29.17 -6.13
N GLY A 351 15.72 30.27 -6.88
CA GLY A 351 15.26 31.58 -6.37
C GLY A 351 16.22 32.21 -5.35
N GLY A 352 17.47 31.78 -5.31
CA GLY A 352 18.51 32.33 -4.44
C GLY A 352 18.43 31.88 -2.99
N VAL A 353 17.71 30.79 -2.69
CA VAL A 353 17.54 30.29 -1.31
C VAL A 353 18.86 29.88 -0.64
N MET A 354 19.89 29.59 -1.43
CA MET A 354 21.25 29.24 -0.98
C MET A 354 22.23 30.43 -1.10
N ALA A 355 21.76 31.66 -1.36
CA ALA A 355 22.64 32.84 -1.47
C ALA A 355 23.38 33.16 -0.17
N ASP A 356 22.74 32.91 0.97
CA ASP A 356 23.34 32.94 2.31
C ASP A 356 23.50 31.50 2.81
N ALA A 357 24.72 30.98 2.68
CA ALA A 357 25.04 29.60 3.04
C ALA A 357 24.85 29.32 4.53
N ASP A 358 25.16 30.27 5.41
CA ASP A 358 25.01 30.09 6.85
C ASP A 358 23.53 30.06 7.26
N ALA A 359 22.70 30.93 6.68
CA ALA A 359 21.26 30.90 6.89
C ALA A 359 20.62 29.62 6.33
N PHE A 360 21.06 29.17 5.16
CA PHE A 360 20.58 27.93 4.55
C PHE A 360 20.95 26.70 5.41
N ASN A 361 22.23 26.59 5.79
CA ASN A 361 22.75 25.48 6.60
C ASN A 361 22.12 25.38 7.98
N LYS A 362 21.59 26.48 8.54
CA LYS A 362 20.83 26.47 9.80
C LYS A 362 19.41 25.92 9.63
N LYS A 363 18.82 26.04 8.44
CA LYS A 363 17.46 25.58 8.14
C LYS A 363 17.44 24.15 7.62
N MET A 364 18.44 23.76 6.84
CA MET A 364 18.52 22.44 6.21
C MET A 364 19.26 21.46 7.13
N HIS A 365 18.54 20.48 7.67
CA HIS A 365 19.10 19.43 8.53
C HIS A 365 19.91 18.42 7.73
N VAL A 366 19.36 17.98 6.59
CA VAL A 366 20.03 17.03 5.70
C VAL A 366 19.81 17.46 4.25
N LEU A 367 20.90 17.74 3.54
CA LEU A 367 20.91 17.81 2.08
C LEU A 367 21.75 16.64 1.58
N TRP A 368 21.18 15.75 0.78
CA TRP A 368 21.82 14.49 0.41
C TRP A 368 21.78 14.24 -1.10
N LEU A 369 22.90 13.81 -1.66
CA LEU A 369 23.09 13.54 -3.09
C LEU A 369 23.68 12.14 -3.28
N GLY A 370 23.05 11.34 -4.13
CA GLY A 370 23.53 10.00 -4.49
C GLY A 370 23.62 9.81 -6.00
N ILE A 371 24.56 8.99 -6.45
CA ILE A 371 24.72 8.61 -7.86
C ILE A 371 25.39 7.22 -7.96
N GLY A 372 25.13 6.46 -9.02
CA GLY A 372 25.91 5.26 -9.33
C GLY A 372 27.23 5.59 -10.04
N THR A 373 28.31 4.86 -9.75
CA THR A 373 29.63 5.13 -10.37
C THR A 373 29.69 4.78 -11.87
N THR A 374 28.74 4.00 -12.37
CA THR A 374 28.66 3.59 -13.80
C THR A 374 27.45 4.21 -14.51
N GLU A 375 26.87 5.27 -13.95
CA GLU A 375 25.82 6.02 -14.61
C GLU A 375 26.28 6.68 -15.92
N PRO A 376 25.35 6.98 -16.87
CA PRO A 376 25.68 7.72 -18.07
C PRO A 376 26.49 8.98 -17.75
N ALA A 377 27.58 9.20 -18.49
CA ALA A 377 28.60 10.18 -18.14
C ALA A 377 28.06 11.61 -17.93
N ASN A 378 26.99 11.97 -18.65
CA ASN A 378 26.31 13.26 -18.50
C ASN A 378 25.53 13.37 -17.17
N MET A 379 24.89 12.29 -16.72
CA MET A 379 24.18 12.25 -15.42
C MET A 379 25.17 12.29 -14.26
N TYR A 380 26.20 11.46 -14.34
CA TYR A 380 27.27 11.45 -13.33
C TYR A 380 27.92 12.83 -13.19
N ARG A 381 28.33 13.44 -14.32
CA ARG A 381 28.91 14.78 -14.34
C ARG A 381 27.97 15.82 -13.73
N SER A 382 26.68 15.78 -14.08
CA SER A 382 25.69 16.75 -13.58
C SER A 382 25.56 16.72 -12.06
N VAL A 383 25.43 15.54 -11.45
CA VAL A 383 25.34 15.43 -9.98
C VAL A 383 26.67 15.81 -9.31
N ASN A 384 27.79 15.39 -9.88
CA ASN A 384 29.11 15.70 -9.35
C ASN A 384 29.45 17.20 -9.42
N GLU A 385 29.08 17.90 -10.49
CA GLU A 385 29.24 19.35 -10.63
C GLU A 385 28.35 20.11 -9.64
N TYR A 386 27.11 19.64 -9.42
CA TYR A 386 26.21 20.20 -8.41
C TYR A 386 26.80 20.06 -7.00
N HIS A 387 27.27 18.87 -6.64
CA HIS A 387 28.00 18.60 -5.38
C HIS A 387 29.18 19.56 -5.19
N LYS A 388 30.09 19.65 -6.18
CA LYS A 388 31.27 20.55 -6.12
C LYS A 388 30.90 22.02 -5.97
N ALA A 389 29.84 22.46 -6.64
CA ALA A 389 29.36 23.84 -6.53
C ALA A 389 28.79 24.15 -5.14
N LEU A 390 28.05 23.21 -4.53
CA LEU A 390 27.59 23.31 -3.14
C LEU A 390 28.77 23.38 -2.16
N GLU A 391 29.78 22.51 -2.32
CA GLU A 391 31.00 22.55 -1.50
C GLU A 391 31.68 23.91 -1.59
N LYS A 392 31.89 24.41 -2.81
CA LYS A 392 32.51 25.72 -3.05
C LYS A 392 31.72 26.88 -2.42
N ALA A 393 30.40 26.77 -2.37
CA ALA A 393 29.53 27.77 -1.76
C ALA A 393 29.40 27.63 -0.23
N GLY A 394 30.03 26.61 0.38
CA GLY A 394 29.93 26.36 1.81
C GLY A 394 28.57 25.78 2.25
N ILE A 395 27.81 25.20 1.32
CA ILE A 395 26.53 24.54 1.62
C ILE A 395 26.82 23.14 2.14
N LYS A 396 26.37 22.84 3.37
CA LYS A 396 26.54 21.53 4.01
C LYS A 396 25.64 20.50 3.35
N HIS A 397 26.22 19.38 2.95
CA HIS A 397 25.50 18.26 2.34
C HIS A 397 26.31 16.98 2.42
N VAL A 398 25.65 15.85 2.14
CA VAL A 398 26.25 14.52 2.05
C VAL A 398 26.24 14.10 0.57
N TYR A 399 27.35 13.52 0.13
CA TYR A 399 27.50 12.96 -1.22
C TYR A 399 27.88 11.48 -1.13
N TYR A 400 27.17 10.64 -1.87
CA TYR A 400 27.35 9.19 -1.88
C TYR A 400 27.44 8.67 -3.32
N GLU A 401 28.33 7.71 -3.53
CA GLU A 401 28.46 7.01 -4.79
C GLU A 401 28.23 5.52 -4.58
N SER A 402 27.25 4.96 -5.29
CA SER A 402 27.00 3.52 -5.29
C SER A 402 28.00 2.81 -6.22
N PRO A 403 28.91 1.99 -5.69
CA PRO A 403 29.97 1.39 -6.50
C PRO A 403 29.43 0.34 -7.47
N GLY A 404 29.86 0.43 -8.73
CA GLY A 404 29.60 -0.57 -9.76
C GLY A 404 28.20 -0.55 -10.36
N THR A 405 27.31 0.35 -9.93
CA THR A 405 25.92 0.41 -10.39
C THR A 405 25.66 1.64 -11.24
N SER A 406 24.67 1.54 -12.13
CA SER A 406 24.26 2.57 -13.08
C SER A 406 22.92 3.18 -12.68
N HIS A 407 22.14 3.67 -13.66
CA HIS A 407 20.86 4.35 -13.44
C HIS A 407 19.72 3.32 -13.23
N GLU A 408 19.85 2.56 -12.15
CA GLU A 408 19.07 1.35 -11.87
C GLU A 408 18.71 1.23 -10.38
N TRP A 409 17.80 0.30 -10.06
CA TRP A 409 17.20 0.20 -8.73
C TRP A 409 18.19 -0.13 -7.61
N LEU A 410 19.29 -0.86 -7.86
CA LEU A 410 20.27 -1.11 -6.81
C LEU A 410 20.96 0.18 -6.33
N THR A 411 21.25 1.12 -7.24
CA THR A 411 21.74 2.46 -6.86
C THR A 411 20.76 3.12 -5.89
N TRP A 412 19.47 3.11 -6.21
CA TRP A 412 18.46 3.82 -5.41
C TRP A 412 18.14 3.10 -4.10
N ARG A 413 18.19 1.77 -4.05
CA ARG A 413 18.12 0.98 -2.81
C ARG A 413 19.25 1.36 -1.86
N ARG A 414 20.49 1.43 -2.37
CA ARG A 414 21.66 1.83 -1.58
C ARG A 414 21.54 3.29 -1.13
N CYS A 415 21.08 4.20 -2.00
CA CYS A 415 20.84 5.58 -1.60
C CYS A 415 19.83 5.70 -0.45
N LEU A 416 18.71 4.97 -0.50
CA LEU A 416 17.73 4.96 0.60
C LEU A 416 18.35 4.39 1.89
N HIS A 417 19.11 3.31 1.79
CA HIS A 417 19.80 2.69 2.93
C HIS A 417 20.77 3.65 3.64
N GLU A 418 21.51 4.46 2.89
CA GLU A 418 22.45 5.45 3.43
C GLU A 418 21.77 6.76 3.88
N PHE A 419 20.66 7.13 3.24
CA PHE A 419 19.95 8.38 3.53
C PHE A 419 19.04 8.29 4.77
N ALA A 420 18.25 7.21 4.89
CA ALA A 420 17.25 7.07 5.95
C ALA A 420 17.81 7.18 7.39
N PRO A 421 19.02 6.65 7.71
CA PRO A 421 19.65 6.81 9.03
C PRO A 421 19.92 8.26 9.46
N LEU A 422 20.05 9.18 8.50
CA LEU A 422 20.36 10.59 8.76
C LEU A 422 19.12 11.41 9.12
N LEU A 423 17.92 10.91 8.84
CA LEU A 423 16.69 11.66 9.03
C LEU A 423 16.29 11.73 10.50
N PHE A 424 15.87 12.93 10.91
CA PHE A 424 15.26 13.20 12.22
C PHE A 424 16.18 12.87 13.42
N ALA A 425 17.51 12.85 13.20
CA ALA A 425 18.51 12.53 14.21
C ALA A 425 18.80 13.66 15.20
N SER A 426 18.54 14.93 14.82
CA SER A 426 18.80 16.14 15.63
C SER A 426 17.62 16.58 16.51
N THR A 427 16.48 15.89 16.44
CA THR A 427 15.26 16.31 17.15
C THR A 427 15.09 15.53 18.44
N PRO A 428 15.02 16.19 19.62
CA PRO A 428 14.74 15.52 20.88
C PRO A 428 13.37 14.82 20.79
N THR A 429 13.31 13.56 21.21
CA THR A 429 12.02 12.93 21.54
C THR A 429 11.38 13.77 22.65
N PRO A 430 10.18 14.35 22.46
CA PRO A 430 9.62 15.24 23.46
C PRO A 430 9.38 14.48 24.78
N PRO A 431 9.75 15.05 25.94
CA PRO A 431 9.42 14.47 27.22
C PRO A 431 7.90 14.54 27.44
N SER A 432 7.33 13.47 28.00
CA SER A 432 5.95 13.42 28.45
C SER A 432 5.76 14.39 29.62
N GLU A 433 5.06 15.51 29.40
CA GLU A 433 4.54 16.36 30.48
C GLU A 433 3.04 16.64 30.32
N PRO A 434 2.33 16.95 31.43
CA PRO A 434 0.90 16.72 31.57
C PRO A 434 0.05 17.95 31.25
N THR A 435 -1.14 17.67 30.73
CA THR A 435 -2.38 18.45 30.77
C THR A 435 -2.48 19.74 29.94
N GLY A 436 -3.34 19.65 28.91
CA GLY A 436 -4.02 20.79 28.31
C GLY A 436 -5.29 20.31 27.60
N ARG A 437 -6.46 20.54 28.20
CA ARG A 437 -7.77 20.20 27.62
C ARG A 437 -8.04 20.95 26.31
N ARG A 438 -8.81 20.28 25.43
CA ARG A 438 -9.74 20.74 24.33
C ARG A 438 -9.24 20.39 22.92
N ASN A 439 -10.01 19.80 22.00
CA ASN A 439 -11.47 19.63 21.84
C ASN A 439 -11.80 18.28 21.14
N GLY A 440 -12.76 17.53 21.68
CA GLY A 440 -13.80 16.86 20.88
C GLY A 440 -13.49 15.66 19.97
N ARG A 441 -12.39 14.93 20.13
CA ARG A 441 -12.24 13.60 19.49
C ARG A 441 -11.89 12.55 20.55
N PRO A 442 -12.46 11.32 20.51
CA PRO A 442 -12.00 10.26 21.39
C PRO A 442 -10.54 9.97 21.05
N ASP A 443 -9.66 10.44 21.94
CA ASP A 443 -8.26 10.02 22.13
C ASP A 443 -8.17 8.51 21.92
N PHE A 444 -7.19 8.01 21.17
CA PHE A 444 -6.92 6.60 20.93
C PHE A 444 -5.66 6.06 21.66
N GLY A 445 -5.33 6.66 22.80
CA GLY A 445 -4.48 6.21 23.92
C GLY A 445 -3.58 4.98 23.77
N ARG A 446 -2.30 5.14 24.14
CA ARG A 446 -1.36 4.11 24.61
C ARG A 446 -2.09 3.01 25.40
N ILE A 447 -1.97 1.76 24.96
CA ILE A 447 -2.55 0.60 25.65
C ILE A 447 -1.87 0.44 27.01
N THR A 448 -2.64 0.68 28.06
CA THR A 448 -2.25 0.40 29.45
C THR A 448 -3.22 -0.64 29.96
N LEU A 449 -2.72 -1.85 30.19
CA LEU A 449 -3.53 -2.94 30.72
C LEU A 449 -3.62 -2.81 32.24
N ASN A 450 -4.84 -2.87 32.75
CA ASN A 450 -5.12 -3.04 34.17
C ASN A 450 -4.91 -4.50 34.57
N PRO A 451 -4.68 -4.80 35.87
CA PRO A 451 -4.48 -6.17 36.32
C PRO A 451 -5.61 -7.15 35.99
N ASP A 452 -6.83 -6.65 35.78
CA ASP A 452 -8.03 -7.42 35.41
C ASP A 452 -8.33 -7.43 33.90
N ASP A 453 -7.45 -6.88 33.07
CA ASP A 453 -7.54 -6.98 31.61
C ASP A 453 -6.97 -8.32 31.13
N VAL A 454 -7.71 -9.38 31.46
CA VAL A 454 -7.34 -10.76 31.21
C VAL A 454 -8.42 -11.50 30.44
N ALA A 455 -8.03 -12.59 29.79
CA ALA A 455 -8.94 -13.42 29.04
C ALA A 455 -9.87 -14.18 29.99
N ALA A 456 -11.14 -13.76 30.08
CA ALA A 456 -12.17 -14.49 30.82
C ALA A 456 -12.51 -15.88 30.22
N PHE A 457 -12.15 -16.12 28.97
CA PHE A 457 -12.38 -17.36 28.24
C PHE A 457 -11.10 -17.76 27.51
N PRO A 458 -10.85 -19.06 27.28
CA PRO A 458 -9.72 -19.48 26.46
C PRO A 458 -9.91 -19.06 25.00
N GLU A 459 -8.84 -19.14 24.22
CA GLU A 459 -8.95 -19.06 22.76
C GLU A 459 -9.94 -20.12 22.25
N PRO A 460 -10.87 -19.76 21.35
CA PRO A 460 -11.73 -20.74 20.70
C PRO A 460 -10.91 -21.81 19.96
N PRO A 461 -11.46 -23.02 19.77
CA PRO A 461 -10.85 -24.02 18.91
C PRO A 461 -10.59 -23.46 17.50
N SER A 462 -9.56 -23.98 16.82
CA SER A 462 -9.36 -23.68 15.40
C SER A 462 -10.55 -24.18 14.57
N GLY A 463 -10.89 -23.46 13.50
CA GLY A 463 -11.93 -23.89 12.57
C GLY A 463 -13.38 -23.66 13.04
N ILE A 464 -13.61 -22.79 14.04
CA ILE A 464 -14.96 -22.43 14.51
C ILE A 464 -15.90 -21.90 13.42
N THR A 465 -15.35 -21.44 12.30
CA THR A 465 -16.08 -20.91 11.13
C THR A 465 -15.90 -21.74 9.87
N ASP A 466 -15.29 -22.92 10.00
CA ASP A 466 -15.14 -23.85 8.89
C ASP A 466 -16.50 -24.45 8.55
N GLU A 467 -16.74 -24.63 7.26
CA GLU A 467 -17.91 -25.33 6.77
C GLU A 467 -17.77 -26.80 7.10
N ARG A 468 -18.80 -27.36 7.73
CA ARG A 468 -18.85 -28.76 8.17
C ARG A 468 -19.99 -29.45 7.47
N SER A 469 -19.68 -30.32 6.49
CA SER A 469 -20.71 -31.03 5.72
C SER A 469 -21.48 -32.07 6.54
N ASP A 470 -21.00 -32.41 7.74
CA ASP A 470 -21.62 -33.35 8.67
C ASP A 470 -22.67 -32.71 9.60
N VAL A 471 -22.84 -31.39 9.59
CA VAL A 471 -23.82 -30.71 10.44
C VAL A 471 -25.02 -30.18 9.64
N PRO A 472 -26.21 -30.12 10.25
CA PRO A 472 -27.35 -29.43 9.63
C PRO A 472 -27.03 -27.96 9.37
N HIS A 473 -27.45 -27.46 8.21
CA HIS A 473 -27.19 -26.08 7.79
C HIS A 473 -28.42 -25.19 7.87
N GLY A 474 -28.23 -23.99 8.40
CA GLY A 474 -29.20 -22.91 8.35
C GLY A 474 -29.24 -22.23 6.99
N LYS A 475 -30.05 -21.18 6.88
CA LYS A 475 -30.16 -20.38 5.65
C LYS A 475 -29.74 -18.95 5.94
N LEU A 476 -28.75 -18.46 5.21
CA LEU A 476 -28.39 -17.04 5.17
C LEU A 476 -28.95 -16.41 3.91
N GLU A 477 -29.74 -15.35 4.06
CA GLU A 477 -30.33 -14.62 2.93
C GLU A 477 -30.23 -13.11 3.11
N MET A 478 -30.02 -12.40 2.01
CA MET A 478 -30.11 -10.94 1.98
C MET A 478 -31.54 -10.54 1.64
N ILE A 479 -32.15 -9.72 2.49
CA ILE A 479 -33.50 -9.18 2.27
C ILE A 479 -33.46 -7.65 2.19
N SER A 480 -34.47 -7.10 1.51
CA SER A 480 -34.74 -5.67 1.48
C SER A 480 -35.94 -5.30 2.35
N TYR A 481 -35.91 -4.12 2.97
CA TYR A 481 -37.01 -3.57 3.76
C TYR A 481 -37.18 -2.08 3.49
N GLU A 482 -38.41 -1.59 3.64
CA GLU A 482 -38.71 -0.17 3.55
C GLU A 482 -38.42 0.50 4.88
N SER A 483 -37.37 1.32 4.94
CA SER A 483 -37.09 2.13 6.11
C SER A 483 -37.89 3.42 6.05
N LYS A 484 -38.91 3.54 6.90
CA LYS A 484 -39.67 4.80 7.04
C LYS A 484 -38.84 5.86 7.74
N SER A 485 -37.95 5.46 8.64
CA SER A 485 -37.04 6.39 9.34
C SER A 485 -36.05 7.06 8.39
N VAL A 486 -35.58 6.35 7.35
CA VAL A 486 -34.63 6.89 6.36
C VAL A 486 -35.34 7.41 5.10
N GLY A 487 -36.53 6.88 4.79
CA GLY A 487 -37.24 7.16 3.54
C GLY A 487 -36.55 6.51 2.33
N ALA A 488 -36.06 5.28 2.49
CA ALA A 488 -35.40 4.50 1.44
C ALA A 488 -35.57 2.99 1.68
N THR A 489 -35.50 2.21 0.60
CA THR A 489 -35.35 0.75 0.69
C THR A 489 -33.92 0.41 1.11
N ARG A 490 -33.77 -0.37 2.18
CA ARG A 490 -32.47 -0.75 2.78
C ARG A 490 -32.34 -2.27 2.85
N LYS A 491 -31.13 -2.75 3.12
CA LYS A 491 -30.79 -4.19 3.10
C LYS A 491 -30.30 -4.68 4.44
N MET A 492 -30.54 -5.97 4.70
CA MET A 492 -29.98 -6.71 5.83
C MET A 492 -29.78 -8.17 5.46
N ASN A 493 -28.77 -8.82 6.03
CA ASN A 493 -28.67 -10.27 6.00
C ASN A 493 -29.44 -10.88 7.17
N VAL A 494 -30.14 -11.98 6.92
CA VAL A 494 -30.87 -12.75 7.93
C VAL A 494 -30.44 -14.20 7.84
N TYR A 495 -29.95 -14.74 8.95
CA TYR A 495 -29.71 -16.16 9.12
C TYR A 495 -30.86 -16.79 9.90
N THR A 496 -31.43 -17.87 9.37
CA THR A 496 -32.34 -18.75 10.09
C THR A 496 -31.63 -20.06 10.43
N PRO A 497 -31.85 -20.61 11.64
CA PRO A 497 -31.13 -21.80 12.09
C PRO A 497 -31.57 -23.06 11.33
N PRO A 498 -30.77 -24.14 11.35
CA PRO A 498 -31.15 -25.41 10.75
C PRO A 498 -32.51 -25.87 11.26
N GLY A 499 -33.40 -26.28 10.34
CA GLY A 499 -34.75 -26.70 10.67
C GLY A 499 -35.70 -25.57 11.08
N TYR A 500 -35.39 -24.32 10.75
CA TYR A 500 -36.32 -23.19 10.94
C TYR A 500 -37.67 -23.45 10.28
N THR A 501 -38.75 -23.17 11.02
CA THR A 501 -40.14 -23.27 10.55
C THR A 501 -40.97 -22.14 11.14
N THR A 502 -42.14 -21.86 10.58
CA THR A 502 -43.01 -20.78 11.08
C THR A 502 -43.84 -21.17 12.31
N GLU A 503 -43.95 -22.46 12.61
CA GLU A 503 -44.73 -23.01 13.75
C GLU A 503 -44.00 -22.82 15.09
N LYS A 504 -42.67 -22.70 15.07
CA LYS A 504 -41.84 -22.44 16.24
C LYS A 504 -41.38 -20.98 16.23
N LYS A 505 -41.39 -20.34 17.39
CA LYS A 505 -40.82 -19.00 17.58
C LYS A 505 -39.37 -19.10 18.02
N TYR A 506 -38.52 -18.22 17.49
CA TYR A 506 -37.09 -18.20 17.74
C TYR A 506 -36.66 -16.88 18.40
N PRO A 507 -35.68 -16.91 19.31
CA PRO A 507 -35.06 -15.68 19.80
C PRO A 507 -34.22 -15.04 18.68
N VAL A 508 -33.95 -13.74 18.80
CA VAL A 508 -33.30 -12.96 17.74
C VAL A 508 -32.07 -12.23 18.27
N LEU A 509 -30.94 -12.43 17.58
CA LEU A 509 -29.72 -11.64 17.75
C LEU A 509 -29.61 -10.62 16.60
N TYR A 510 -29.61 -9.34 16.94
CA TYR A 510 -29.24 -8.26 16.01
C TYR A 510 -27.73 -8.00 16.13
N LEU A 511 -27.02 -8.08 15.01
CA LEU A 511 -25.56 -8.12 14.96
C LEU A 511 -25.02 -6.99 14.06
N LEU A 512 -24.44 -5.96 14.68
CA LEU A 512 -24.10 -4.69 14.04
C LEU A 512 -22.64 -4.64 13.56
N HIS A 513 -22.45 -4.11 12.36
CA HIS A 513 -21.14 -3.99 11.71
C HIS A 513 -20.35 -2.75 12.15
N GLY A 514 -19.06 -2.69 11.83
CA GLY A 514 -18.15 -1.59 12.13
C GLY A 514 -18.22 -0.42 11.13
N ILE A 515 -17.48 0.66 11.40
CA ILE A 515 -17.66 1.95 10.70
C ILE A 515 -17.42 1.90 9.18
N GLY A 516 -16.50 1.03 8.74
CA GLY A 516 -16.17 0.82 7.32
C GLY A 516 -17.03 -0.26 6.64
N GLY A 517 -17.89 -0.94 7.40
CA GLY A 517 -18.66 -2.08 6.94
C GLY A 517 -20.03 -1.75 6.39
N ASP A 518 -20.77 -2.83 6.19
CA ASP A 518 -22.16 -2.92 5.73
C ASP A 518 -22.78 -4.23 6.24
N GLU A 519 -24.01 -4.56 5.81
CA GLU A 519 -24.75 -5.77 6.19
C GLU A 519 -24.03 -7.09 5.86
N THR A 520 -22.91 -7.07 5.13
CA THR A 520 -22.14 -8.26 4.73
C THR A 520 -20.82 -8.42 5.51
N GLU A 521 -20.46 -7.48 6.38
CA GLU A 521 -19.16 -7.48 7.08
C GLU A 521 -18.96 -8.69 7.99
N TRP A 522 -19.99 -9.07 8.74
CA TRP A 522 -19.94 -10.26 9.59
C TRP A 522 -19.70 -11.55 8.80
N ASN A 523 -20.19 -11.63 7.56
CA ASN A 523 -19.90 -12.77 6.69
C ASN A 523 -18.43 -12.85 6.30
N ARG A 524 -17.78 -11.70 6.10
CA ARG A 524 -16.34 -11.64 5.79
C ARG A 524 -15.48 -12.03 6.99
N PHE A 525 -15.85 -11.61 8.20
CA PHE A 525 -15.01 -11.77 9.39
C PHE A 525 -15.27 -13.05 10.18
N ALA A 526 -16.53 -13.46 10.30
CA ALA A 526 -16.93 -14.52 11.22
C ALA A 526 -17.82 -15.61 10.59
N ARG A 527 -18.16 -15.52 9.30
CA ARG A 527 -19.01 -16.50 8.58
C ARG A 527 -20.13 -17.05 9.47
N PRO A 528 -21.05 -16.20 9.96
CA PRO A 528 -21.95 -16.53 11.05
C PRO A 528 -22.82 -17.74 10.73
N ALA A 529 -23.19 -17.99 9.47
CA ALA A 529 -23.91 -19.22 9.10
C ALA A 529 -23.18 -20.49 9.58
N HIS A 530 -21.89 -20.63 9.27
CA HIS A 530 -21.11 -21.80 9.68
C HIS A 530 -20.89 -21.81 11.20
N LEU A 531 -20.58 -20.65 11.79
CA LEU A 531 -20.37 -20.52 13.24
C LEU A 531 -21.60 -20.99 14.03
N PHE A 532 -22.79 -20.50 13.66
CA PHE A 532 -24.03 -20.84 14.34
C PHE A 532 -24.49 -22.27 14.03
N ASP A 533 -24.33 -22.76 12.81
CA ASP A 533 -24.59 -24.18 12.47
C ASP A 533 -23.76 -25.12 13.35
N ASN A 534 -22.46 -24.86 13.45
CA ASN A 534 -21.53 -25.64 14.26
C ASN A 534 -21.92 -25.59 15.76
N LEU A 535 -22.16 -24.38 16.29
CA LEU A 535 -22.55 -24.20 17.69
C LEU A 535 -23.90 -24.86 18.02
N ILE A 536 -24.87 -24.80 17.11
CA ILE A 536 -26.20 -25.40 17.29
C ILE A 536 -26.10 -26.94 17.22
N ALA A 537 -25.38 -27.47 16.24
CA ALA A 537 -25.16 -28.91 16.11
C ALA A 537 -24.42 -29.51 17.32
N GLU A 538 -23.49 -28.76 17.91
CA GLU A 538 -22.80 -29.13 19.15
C GLU A 538 -23.63 -28.92 20.43
N GLY A 539 -24.85 -28.39 20.33
CA GLY A 539 -25.70 -28.06 21.48
C GLY A 539 -25.18 -26.89 22.34
N LYS A 540 -24.20 -26.13 21.82
CA LYS A 540 -23.54 -25.01 22.49
C LYS A 540 -24.24 -23.67 22.29
N ALA A 541 -25.05 -23.51 21.25
CA ALA A 541 -25.96 -22.37 21.08
C ALA A 541 -27.41 -22.84 20.95
N VAL A 542 -28.37 -22.03 21.39
CA VAL A 542 -29.78 -22.30 21.10
C VAL A 542 -30.08 -21.94 19.64
N PRO A 543 -30.99 -22.65 18.94
CA PRO A 543 -31.44 -22.22 17.62
C PRO A 543 -32.04 -20.82 17.68
N MET A 544 -31.47 -19.87 16.94
CA MET A 544 -31.84 -18.45 16.95
C MET A 544 -31.76 -17.84 15.55
N ILE A 545 -32.51 -16.76 15.32
CA ILE A 545 -32.38 -15.94 14.11
C ILE A 545 -31.27 -14.91 14.34
N VAL A 546 -30.41 -14.70 13.36
CA VAL A 546 -29.36 -13.67 13.42
C VAL A 546 -29.58 -12.65 12.31
N VAL A 547 -29.74 -11.39 12.68
CA VAL A 547 -30.06 -10.28 11.77
C VAL A 547 -28.87 -9.34 11.73
N MET A 548 -28.32 -9.12 10.53
CA MET A 548 -27.16 -8.25 10.28
C MET A 548 -27.60 -7.09 9.40
N PRO A 549 -28.16 -6.02 9.98
CA PRO A 549 -28.58 -4.85 9.24
C PRO A 549 -27.39 -3.94 8.91
N ASN A 550 -27.57 -3.08 7.91
CA ASN A 550 -26.66 -1.96 7.69
C ASN A 550 -26.89 -0.90 8.79
N GLY A 551 -25.89 -0.63 9.62
CA GLY A 551 -25.95 0.32 10.73
C GLY A 551 -25.87 1.78 10.33
N ARG A 552 -25.74 2.11 9.03
CA ARG A 552 -25.61 3.46 8.47
C ARG A 552 -26.96 3.96 7.93
N ALA A 553 -27.81 4.51 8.78
CA ALA A 553 -29.16 4.94 8.39
C ALA A 553 -29.18 6.25 7.59
N GLN A 554 -28.95 6.16 6.28
CA GLN A 554 -29.05 7.26 5.32
C GLN A 554 -29.41 6.73 3.92
N LYS A 555 -29.88 7.60 3.02
CA LYS A 555 -30.34 7.18 1.67
C LYS A 555 -29.26 6.50 0.84
N ASN A 556 -28.01 6.94 0.97
CA ASN A 556 -26.86 6.26 0.38
C ASN A 556 -26.03 5.63 1.50
N ASP A 557 -26.40 4.41 1.89
CA ASP A 557 -25.79 3.69 3.00
C ASP A 557 -24.55 2.87 2.62
N ARG A 558 -24.02 3.08 1.40
CA ARG A 558 -22.75 2.50 0.94
C ARG A 558 -21.57 3.04 1.74
N PRO A 559 -20.55 2.21 2.04
CA PRO A 559 -19.33 2.63 2.70
C PRO A 559 -18.37 3.35 1.73
N GLU A 560 -18.80 4.49 1.17
CA GLU A 560 -18.03 5.29 0.20
C GLU A 560 -17.64 6.68 0.74
N GLY A 561 -16.54 7.23 0.25
CA GLY A 561 -16.04 8.54 0.69
C GLY A 561 -15.51 8.56 2.13
N ASN A 562 -15.78 9.65 2.86
CA ASN A 562 -15.39 9.77 4.27
C ASN A 562 -16.39 9.05 5.18
N ILE A 563 -16.09 7.80 5.54
CA ILE A 563 -16.94 6.98 6.42
C ILE A 563 -17.23 7.62 7.80
N TYR A 564 -16.36 8.52 8.29
CA TYR A 564 -16.60 9.26 9.55
C TYR A 564 -17.61 10.40 9.39
N ALA A 565 -17.83 10.90 8.17
CA ALA A 565 -18.87 11.89 7.89
C ALA A 565 -20.28 11.30 8.06
N SER A 566 -20.41 9.97 8.08
CA SER A 566 -21.66 9.25 8.35
C SER A 566 -22.01 9.15 9.85
N ALA A 567 -21.26 9.81 10.75
CA ALA A 567 -21.57 9.83 12.19
C ALA A 567 -23.06 10.13 12.52
N PRO A 568 -23.73 11.10 11.88
CA PRO A 568 -25.17 11.32 12.07
C PRO A 568 -26.03 10.13 11.63
N ALA A 569 -25.65 9.45 10.54
CA ALA A 569 -26.37 8.27 10.03
C ALA A 569 -26.23 7.06 10.96
N PHE A 570 -25.08 6.87 11.61
CA PHE A 570 -24.91 5.81 12.60
C PHE A 570 -25.73 6.07 13.87
N ALA A 571 -25.88 7.33 14.28
CA ALA A 571 -26.78 7.68 15.39
C ALA A 571 -28.25 7.50 14.99
N ALA A 572 -28.63 7.93 13.78
CA ALA A 572 -29.99 7.79 13.26
C ALA A 572 -30.45 6.33 13.15
N PHE A 573 -29.52 5.38 13.05
CA PHE A 573 -29.83 3.96 12.97
C PHE A 573 -30.54 3.42 14.22
N GLU A 574 -30.46 4.08 15.38
CA GLU A 574 -31.27 3.70 16.54
C GLU A 574 -32.76 3.67 16.22
N GLN A 575 -33.26 4.68 15.50
CA GLN A 575 -34.67 4.77 15.14
C GLN A 575 -35.03 3.76 14.04
N ASP A 576 -34.15 3.59 13.06
CA ASP A 576 -34.32 2.58 12.01
C ASP A 576 -34.36 1.16 12.61
N LEU A 577 -33.48 0.85 13.57
CA LEU A 577 -33.46 -0.42 14.28
C LEU A 577 -34.78 -0.69 14.99
N LEU A 578 -35.24 0.27 15.81
CA LEU A 578 -36.41 0.12 16.67
C LEU A 578 -37.74 0.17 15.92
N LYS A 579 -37.84 1.01 14.88
CA LYS A 579 -39.11 1.30 14.20
C LYS A 579 -39.28 0.61 12.86
N ASP A 580 -38.19 0.19 12.21
CA ASP A 580 -38.24 -0.41 10.88
C ASP A 580 -37.65 -1.82 10.86
N VAL A 581 -36.41 -2.02 11.32
CA VAL A 581 -35.72 -3.34 11.27
C VAL A 581 -36.42 -4.36 12.16
N ILE A 582 -36.59 -4.07 13.46
CA ILE A 582 -37.25 -5.00 14.39
C ILE A 582 -38.66 -5.34 13.87
N PRO A 583 -39.58 -4.38 13.63
CA PRO A 583 -40.92 -4.71 13.12
C PRO A 583 -40.92 -5.47 11.79
N THR A 584 -39.95 -5.22 10.90
CA THR A 584 -39.81 -6.00 9.66
C THR A 584 -39.46 -7.45 9.95
N ILE A 585 -38.54 -7.70 10.87
CA ILE A 585 -38.16 -9.07 11.26
C ILE A 585 -39.33 -9.77 11.95
N GLU A 586 -40.04 -9.10 12.87
CA GLU A 586 -41.18 -9.71 13.57
C GLU A 586 -42.38 -10.01 12.69
N SER A 587 -42.54 -9.28 11.58
CA SER A 587 -43.62 -9.52 10.60
C SER A 587 -43.29 -10.60 9.57
N ARG A 588 -42.00 -10.86 9.31
CA ARG A 588 -41.57 -11.80 8.26
C ARG A 588 -41.07 -13.14 8.79
N TYR A 589 -40.61 -13.17 10.04
CA TYR A 589 -40.03 -14.37 10.66
C TYR A 589 -40.77 -14.72 11.97
N SER A 590 -40.75 -16.01 12.34
CA SER A 590 -41.38 -16.49 13.56
C SER A 590 -40.49 -16.22 14.76
N VAL A 591 -40.75 -15.11 15.44
CA VAL A 591 -39.88 -14.57 16.49
C VAL A 591 -40.54 -14.59 17.86
N GLN A 592 -39.71 -14.69 18.90
CA GLN A 592 -40.05 -14.30 20.26
C GLN A 592 -39.75 -12.80 20.42
N ALA A 593 -40.82 -11.98 20.40
CA ALA A 593 -40.74 -10.52 20.31
C ALA A 593 -40.55 -9.81 21.67
N ASP A 594 -40.42 -10.55 22.77
CA ASP A 594 -40.17 -9.96 24.08
C ASP A 594 -38.66 -9.73 24.33
N ARG A 595 -38.35 -8.89 25.32
CA ARG A 595 -36.97 -8.53 25.64
C ARG A 595 -36.10 -9.70 26.09
N GLU A 596 -36.70 -10.74 26.69
CA GLU A 596 -35.97 -11.90 27.19
C GLU A 596 -35.38 -12.73 26.04
N HIS A 597 -35.91 -12.54 24.83
CA HIS A 597 -35.52 -13.25 23.63
C HIS A 597 -34.95 -12.34 22.54
N ARG A 598 -34.56 -11.11 22.91
CA ARG A 598 -33.94 -10.14 22.00
C ARG A 598 -32.55 -9.74 22.47
N ALA A 599 -31.55 -10.04 21.64
CA ALA A 599 -30.16 -9.69 21.85
C ALA A 599 -29.67 -8.65 20.84
N LEU A 600 -28.73 -7.80 21.27
CA LEU A 600 -28.06 -6.82 20.42
C LEU A 600 -26.55 -6.88 20.66
N ALA A 601 -25.77 -7.14 19.62
CA ALA A 601 -24.31 -7.14 19.70
C ALA A 601 -23.67 -6.54 18.46
N GLY A 602 -22.38 -6.23 18.51
CA GLY A 602 -21.69 -5.62 17.37
C GLY A 602 -20.20 -5.45 17.59
N LEU A 603 -19.49 -5.18 16.48
CA LEU A 603 -18.05 -4.95 16.46
C LEU A 603 -17.71 -3.48 16.25
N SER A 604 -16.63 -3.00 16.87
CA SER A 604 -16.12 -1.63 16.67
C SER A 604 -17.22 -0.58 16.88
N MET A 605 -17.55 0.21 15.84
CA MET A 605 -18.65 1.16 15.88
C MET A 605 -20.01 0.50 16.11
N GLY A 606 -20.24 -0.67 15.53
CA GLY A 606 -21.40 -1.52 15.81
C GLY A 606 -21.45 -1.95 17.27
N GLY A 607 -20.28 -2.24 17.87
CA GLY A 607 -20.18 -2.52 19.31
C GLY A 607 -20.54 -1.31 20.16
N GLY A 608 -20.15 -0.11 19.74
CA GLY A 608 -20.57 1.14 20.37
C GLY A 608 -22.07 1.42 20.20
N GLN A 609 -22.64 1.15 19.02
CA GLN A 609 -24.09 1.20 18.78
C GLN A 609 -24.83 0.20 19.68
N SER A 610 -24.34 -1.03 19.80
CA SER A 610 -24.95 -2.06 20.64
C SER A 610 -25.00 -1.67 22.11
N LEU A 611 -23.91 -1.10 22.64
CA LEU A 611 -23.91 -0.56 23.99
C LEU A 611 -24.86 0.64 24.12
N ASN A 612 -24.76 1.61 23.21
CA ASN A 612 -25.56 2.84 23.26
C ASN A 612 -27.07 2.58 23.19
N PHE A 613 -27.49 1.68 22.30
CA PHE A 613 -28.90 1.38 22.06
C PHE A 613 -29.40 0.31 23.03
N GLY A 614 -28.61 -0.75 23.26
CA GLY A 614 -28.99 -1.82 24.18
C GLY A 614 -29.21 -1.31 25.60
N LEU A 615 -28.26 -0.53 26.13
CA LEU A 615 -28.35 0.02 27.49
C LEU A 615 -29.32 1.21 27.60
N GLY A 616 -29.60 1.89 26.48
CA GLY A 616 -30.63 2.93 26.40
C GLY A 616 -32.05 2.38 26.34
N HIS A 617 -32.23 1.12 25.95
CA HIS A 617 -33.54 0.48 25.73
C HIS A 617 -33.66 -0.86 26.46
N LEU A 618 -33.44 -0.84 27.78
CA LEU A 618 -33.48 -2.04 28.62
C LEU A 618 -34.84 -2.78 28.59
N ASP A 619 -35.93 -2.10 28.25
CA ASP A 619 -37.25 -2.72 28.07
C ASP A 619 -37.39 -3.47 26.73
N THR A 620 -36.46 -3.27 25.81
CA THR A 620 -36.44 -3.89 24.48
C THR A 620 -35.40 -5.00 24.39
N PHE A 621 -34.23 -4.83 25.02
CA PHE A 621 -33.11 -5.77 24.93
C PHE A 621 -32.77 -6.38 26.30
N GLY A 622 -32.73 -7.72 26.36
CA GLY A 622 -32.28 -8.47 27.54
C GLY A 622 -30.79 -8.80 27.53
N TRP A 623 -30.17 -8.81 26.35
CA TRP A 623 -28.80 -9.29 26.13
C TRP A 623 -28.05 -8.30 25.27
N VAL A 624 -26.95 -7.76 25.77
CA VAL A 624 -26.18 -6.71 25.08
C VAL A 624 -24.71 -7.10 25.01
N GLY A 625 -24.12 -7.03 23.82
CA GLY A 625 -22.71 -7.33 23.59
C GLY A 625 -21.97 -6.21 22.86
N GLY A 626 -20.83 -5.79 23.39
CA GLY A 626 -19.94 -4.83 22.76
C GLY A 626 -18.55 -5.43 22.56
N PHE A 627 -18.11 -5.57 21.31
CA PHE A 627 -16.77 -6.03 20.96
C PHE A 627 -15.98 -4.85 20.39
N SER A 628 -14.88 -4.49 21.03
CA SER A 628 -14.08 -3.31 20.68
C SER A 628 -14.89 -2.01 20.54
N SER A 629 -15.89 -1.80 21.40
CA SER A 629 -16.93 -0.78 21.23
C SER A 629 -16.42 0.67 21.15
N ALA A 630 -16.23 1.20 19.94
CA ALA A 630 -15.80 2.58 19.66
C ALA A 630 -15.86 2.90 18.15
N PRO A 631 -15.83 4.16 17.68
CA PRO A 631 -15.55 5.42 18.38
C PRO A 631 -16.78 6.13 18.97
N ASN A 632 -17.98 5.61 18.76
CA ASN A 632 -19.25 6.26 19.08
C ASN A 632 -19.82 5.91 20.47
N THR A 633 -19.12 5.09 21.26
CA THR A 633 -19.58 4.69 22.61
C THR A 633 -19.66 5.91 23.52
N LYS A 634 -20.83 6.13 24.13
CA LYS A 634 -21.04 7.22 25.09
C LYS A 634 -20.15 7.02 26.33
N PRO A 635 -19.75 8.10 27.02
CA PRO A 635 -19.14 7.98 28.34
C PRO A 635 -19.99 7.09 29.27
N ALA A 636 -19.36 6.25 30.10
CA ALA A 636 -20.04 5.18 30.82
C ALA A 636 -21.26 5.63 31.66
N LYS A 637 -21.18 6.82 32.28
CA LYS A 637 -22.30 7.41 33.04
C LYS A 637 -23.48 7.86 32.17
N GLU A 638 -23.21 8.30 30.94
CA GLU A 638 -24.26 8.63 29.96
C GLU A 638 -24.82 7.36 29.29
N LEU A 639 -23.98 6.35 29.14
CA LEU A 639 -24.34 5.04 28.60
C LEU A 639 -25.33 4.31 29.51
N LEU A 640 -25.09 4.36 30.83
CA LEU A 640 -25.92 3.72 31.84
C LEU A 640 -26.13 4.65 33.05
N PRO A 641 -27.06 5.61 32.95
CA PRO A 641 -27.33 6.57 34.03
C PRO A 641 -28.02 5.94 35.24
N ASP A 642 -28.70 4.80 35.07
CA ASP A 642 -29.30 4.01 36.15
C ASP A 642 -28.71 2.58 36.18
N PRO A 643 -27.57 2.37 36.87
CA PRO A 643 -26.99 1.05 37.04
C PRO A 643 -27.91 0.02 37.71
N SER A 644 -28.85 0.46 38.56
CA SER A 644 -29.77 -0.46 39.26
C SER A 644 -30.74 -1.10 38.29
N ALA A 645 -31.27 -0.34 37.34
CA ALA A 645 -32.12 -0.87 36.27
C ALA A 645 -31.39 -1.92 35.42
N ALA A 646 -30.11 -1.73 35.12
CA ALA A 646 -29.32 -2.73 34.39
C ALA A 646 -29.16 -4.04 35.19
N LYS A 647 -28.94 -3.97 36.51
CA LYS A 647 -28.84 -5.17 37.36
C LYS A 647 -30.12 -5.99 37.38
N GLU A 648 -31.26 -5.30 37.40
CA GLU A 648 -32.57 -5.95 37.45
C GLU A 648 -32.96 -6.52 36.08
N LYS A 649 -32.71 -5.76 35.01
CA LYS A 649 -33.27 -6.05 33.69
C LYS A 649 -32.33 -6.86 32.80
N LEU A 650 -31.00 -6.63 32.79
CA LEU A 650 -30.12 -7.35 31.87
C LEU A 650 -29.93 -8.81 32.29
N LYS A 651 -29.98 -9.71 31.30
CA LYS A 651 -29.61 -11.11 31.44
C LYS A 651 -28.13 -11.34 31.17
N LEU A 652 -27.58 -10.60 30.22
CA LEU A 652 -26.16 -10.60 29.91
C LEU A 652 -25.73 -9.24 29.39
N LEU A 653 -24.66 -8.73 29.99
CA LEU A 653 -23.88 -7.63 29.44
C LEU A 653 -22.48 -8.15 29.16
N TRP A 654 -22.07 -8.11 27.89
CA TRP A 654 -20.75 -8.53 27.44
C TRP A 654 -19.97 -7.32 26.97
N VAL A 655 -18.83 -7.06 27.61
CA VAL A 655 -17.88 -6.03 27.21
C VAL A 655 -16.57 -6.74 26.91
N ALA A 656 -16.09 -6.61 25.68
CA ALA A 656 -14.83 -7.21 25.27
C ALA A 656 -14.01 -6.28 24.39
N CYS A 657 -12.71 -6.50 24.44
CA CYS A 657 -11.72 -5.79 23.64
C CYS A 657 -10.40 -6.57 23.73
N GLY A 658 -9.70 -6.75 22.62
CA GLY A 658 -8.39 -7.39 22.66
C GLY A 658 -7.33 -6.56 23.39
N ASN A 659 -6.35 -7.20 24.04
CA ASN A 659 -5.29 -6.50 24.78
C ASN A 659 -4.31 -5.74 23.88
N LYS A 660 -4.36 -5.93 22.56
CA LYS A 660 -3.62 -5.13 21.56
C LYS A 660 -4.54 -4.15 20.83
N ASP A 661 -5.81 -4.07 21.21
CA ASP A 661 -6.75 -3.12 20.64
C ASP A 661 -6.51 -1.74 21.26
N GLY A 662 -6.04 -0.79 20.45
CA GLY A 662 -5.81 0.57 20.90
C GLY A 662 -7.09 1.38 21.20
N LEU A 663 -8.25 0.74 21.19
CA LEU A 663 -9.50 1.26 21.73
C LEU A 663 -9.82 0.79 23.14
N ILE A 664 -9.00 -0.09 23.72
CA ILE A 664 -9.30 -0.79 24.98
C ILE A 664 -9.70 0.14 26.12
N ARG A 665 -9.18 1.37 26.20
CA ARG A 665 -9.57 2.32 27.28
C ARG A 665 -11.05 2.68 27.30
N ILE A 666 -11.73 2.63 26.15
CA ILE A 666 -13.18 2.88 26.10
C ILE A 666 -13.90 1.72 26.78
N SER A 667 -13.57 0.49 26.40
CA SER A 667 -14.12 -0.72 27.03
C SER A 667 -13.70 -0.84 28.51
N GLN A 668 -12.47 -0.49 28.88
CA GLN A 668 -12.01 -0.39 30.27
C GLN A 668 -12.81 0.65 31.06
N GLY A 669 -13.10 1.81 30.47
CA GLY A 669 -13.90 2.84 31.12
C GLY A 669 -15.33 2.38 31.41
N VAL A 670 -15.93 1.65 30.47
CA VAL A 670 -17.23 0.99 30.68
C VAL A 670 -17.10 -0.09 31.76
N HIS A 671 -16.12 -0.98 31.66
CA HIS A 671 -15.85 -2.05 32.62
C HIS A 671 -15.67 -1.50 34.05
N ALA A 672 -14.80 -0.51 34.23
CA ALA A 672 -14.53 0.10 35.53
C ALA A 672 -15.79 0.72 36.15
N TYR A 673 -16.60 1.43 35.36
CA TYR A 673 -17.86 2.01 35.82
C TYR A 673 -18.87 0.93 36.23
N LEU A 674 -19.01 -0.14 35.43
CA LEU A 674 -19.90 -1.26 35.75
C LEU A 674 -19.45 -1.97 37.03
N LYS A 675 -18.13 -2.16 37.19
CA LYS A 675 -17.52 -2.77 38.37
C LYS A 675 -17.73 -1.91 39.62
N GLU A 676 -17.46 -0.61 39.54
CA GLU A 676 -17.68 0.36 40.63
C GLU A 676 -19.13 0.37 41.10
N ASN A 677 -20.08 0.28 40.16
CA ASN A 677 -21.50 0.26 40.46
C ASN A 677 -22.05 -1.15 40.73
N GLY A 678 -21.24 -2.19 40.72
CA GLY A 678 -21.64 -3.58 40.98
C GLY A 678 -22.68 -4.13 39.99
N VAL A 679 -22.61 -3.74 38.71
CA VAL A 679 -23.45 -4.28 37.63
C VAL A 679 -22.85 -5.59 37.12
N PRO A 680 -23.58 -6.72 37.14
CA PRO A 680 -23.08 -7.98 36.57
C PRO A 680 -22.79 -7.84 35.07
N HIS A 681 -21.56 -8.18 34.67
CA HIS A 681 -21.15 -8.18 33.26
C HIS A 681 -19.96 -9.11 33.05
N VAL A 682 -19.79 -9.55 31.81
CA VAL A 682 -18.56 -10.19 31.34
C VAL A 682 -17.58 -9.10 30.91
N TRP A 683 -16.36 -9.17 31.44
CA TRP A 683 -15.20 -8.46 30.92
C TRP A 683 -14.24 -9.48 30.33
N HIS A 684 -14.02 -9.43 29.01
CA HIS A 684 -13.15 -10.37 28.32
C HIS A 684 -12.10 -9.61 27.50
N VAL A 685 -10.83 -9.81 27.87
CA VAL A 685 -9.69 -9.23 27.14
C VAL A 685 -8.83 -10.34 26.59
N ASP A 686 -8.96 -10.61 25.29
CA ASP A 686 -8.17 -11.64 24.60
C ASP A 686 -6.80 -11.12 24.13
N GLY A 687 -6.05 -11.98 23.43
CA GLY A 687 -4.70 -11.67 22.95
C GLY A 687 -4.63 -10.92 21.62
N HIS A 688 -5.76 -10.46 21.07
CA HIS A 688 -5.88 -9.92 19.70
C HIS A 688 -5.92 -8.39 19.68
N ALA A 689 -5.88 -7.80 18.49
CA ALA A 689 -5.94 -6.35 18.28
C ALA A 689 -7.37 -5.93 17.86
N HIS A 690 -7.52 -4.73 17.30
CA HIS A 690 -8.78 -4.26 16.71
C HIS A 690 -9.05 -4.96 15.36
N ASP A 691 -9.24 -6.27 15.38
CA ASP A 691 -9.18 -7.10 14.18
C ASP A 691 -10.28 -8.18 14.10
N PRO A 692 -10.50 -8.79 12.92
CA PRO A 692 -11.54 -9.80 12.73
C PRO A 692 -11.48 -11.03 13.64
N THR A 693 -10.29 -11.39 14.15
CA THR A 693 -10.14 -12.54 15.05
C THR A 693 -10.73 -12.25 16.41
N GLU A 694 -10.48 -11.06 16.97
CA GLU A 694 -11.13 -10.59 18.21
C GLU A 694 -12.65 -10.70 18.09
N TRP A 695 -13.23 -10.12 17.02
CA TRP A 695 -14.69 -10.04 16.87
C TRP A 695 -15.33 -11.40 16.65
N ARG A 696 -14.69 -12.27 15.86
CA ARG A 696 -15.14 -13.64 15.63
C ARG A 696 -15.08 -14.47 16.91
N ASN A 697 -14.00 -14.36 17.67
CA ASN A 697 -13.80 -15.12 18.90
C ASN A 697 -14.79 -14.69 19.99
N ASN A 698 -15.04 -13.38 20.11
CA ASN A 698 -16.05 -12.87 21.01
C ASN A 698 -17.47 -13.29 20.60
N LEU A 699 -17.80 -13.27 19.31
CA LEU A 699 -19.08 -13.79 18.82
C LEU A 699 -19.25 -15.28 19.16
N TYR A 700 -18.20 -16.08 19.01
CA TYR A 700 -18.20 -17.51 19.38
C TYR A 700 -18.58 -17.73 20.85
N TRP A 701 -17.95 -17.01 21.77
CA TRP A 701 -18.25 -17.16 23.20
C TRP A 701 -19.58 -16.54 23.61
N PHE A 702 -19.90 -15.37 23.09
CA PHE A 702 -21.14 -14.65 23.38
C PHE A 702 -22.37 -15.45 22.92
N ALA A 703 -22.35 -16.00 21.70
CA ALA A 703 -23.46 -16.78 21.14
C ALA A 703 -23.84 -17.99 22.01
N GLN A 704 -22.87 -18.61 22.69
CA GLN A 704 -23.10 -19.74 23.57
C GLN A 704 -23.81 -19.39 24.87
N LYS A 705 -23.82 -18.11 25.25
CA LYS A 705 -24.45 -17.61 26.48
C LYS A 705 -25.85 -17.04 26.26
N LEU A 706 -26.22 -16.75 25.02
CA LEU A 706 -27.49 -16.13 24.70
C LEU A 706 -28.68 -17.06 24.97
N PHE A 707 -29.72 -16.49 25.59
CA PHE A 707 -31.04 -17.11 25.78
C PHE A 707 -31.02 -18.43 26.57
N ARG A 708 -30.13 -18.51 27.56
CA ARG A 708 -29.97 -19.67 28.46
C ARG A 708 -30.34 -19.36 29.90
#